data_AF-A0A843KI76-F1
#
_entry.id   AF-A0A843KI76-F1
#
_cell.length_a   1.000
_cell.length_b   1.000
_cell.length_c   1.000
_cell.angle_alpha   90.00
_cell.angle_beta   90.00
_cell.angle_gamma   90.00
#
_symmetry.space_group_name_H-M   'P 1'
#
loop_
_entity.id
_entity.type
_entity.pdbx_description
1 polymer ?
#
loop_
_entity_poly.entity_id
_entity_poly.type
_entity_poly.pdbx_seq_one_letter_code
_entity_poly.pdbx_strand_id
1 'polypeptide(L)'
;MLAGKRALLLLDNVLNDGQIRSLLPPSKCSLIVTSRRKFTLPGMSLKDLEVLKLDKAVELLQNTAGWDSSGGKTPKKEAWEDMARLCGCLPVALRAAGSFLANTPDSSPEQYARELQDEKQRLKRIGKEGVEEDLDLKLSLSYRRLEPDAAMVFRELSVFPFDFDANAEETVCQDEGHSHLIELVRWSLVEYQRQEPESEGRYHQHDLVRLFAAGRLEEGSEIARNDARKRHAEHYKELLSEADALYLKGGLSIQSALALFDREEANILAGWAWMEKIYLKNQMVAGLCSDYPAAGIHILALRQHPKERLRWSKIGLEISRQRDNPRLEGVHLGILGRAYADLGEMRKAVEYLEKSLAIHRQNRDRETEGSTLGSLGQVYAALGESYKSIELGRQALAIHREMGDRRGEGNALGNLGGAYLKLGDTRQAIEYLKEALAIHREMGDRRGEANTLGNLGGAYSKLGDTRQAIEFIKEALAIHREMGGRRGEANTLGNLGGAYSKLGETRQAIEYLKEALAIHREMGDQRGEANTLGNLGGAYSKLGDTRQAIEFIQEALAIHREISDRRGEANTLGNLGGAYSKLGDTRQAIEYLKEALAIHREIGDRRGEASTLGNLGGAYSSRGDIHQAIEFSKEALAIHREIGDRRGESISLANLAGAYSKLGDVQLGIDYYERSLAINEEIGDLRGEAKNFDTLSGAYLNSGNRLKAIEFAEKALAIHREIGDLHGVVAALANLGRSYSCQGDPHKAIGFYEEALAINLKFGDIRAEAKLLSNIGGCHSSIGNFADAMDFYRKSLAIYSEMSDPRGEGNTLWKMSKALFNLGQREKAIHCAEAAQKIFLDIRSPISMTVGKKLREWNASNQEKKTDKDGLTENNAKKCKPCIVLDCLKQECDTALMSGSGLSKGNALAKLGQAYIDLGAIRKGIEYLKQSLEIYREIEDHEREGCAYFDISQVLDKIGQQGDAIENAKYALSIFERIESPHAETVRKKLSEWQGELE
;
A
#
# COMPACT_ATOMS: atom_id res chain seq x y z
N MET A 1 -3.78 61.55 57.20
CA MET A 1 -3.15 60.58 58.14
C MET A 1 -1.85 59.93 57.62
N LEU A 2 -1.62 59.81 56.30
CA LEU A 2 -0.44 59.11 55.75
C LEU A 2 0.65 60.03 55.15
N ALA A 3 0.53 61.35 55.30
CA ALA A 3 1.51 62.30 54.77
C ALA A 3 2.91 62.04 55.37
N GLY A 4 3.92 61.86 54.50
CA GLY A 4 5.31 61.58 54.89
C GLY A 4 5.62 60.13 55.27
N LYS A 5 4.63 59.23 55.37
CA LYS A 5 4.82 57.81 55.72
C LYS A 5 4.99 56.92 54.47
N ARG A 6 5.59 55.73 54.65
CA ARG A 6 5.61 54.63 53.66
C ARG A 6 4.62 53.57 54.10
N ALA A 7 3.56 53.35 53.33
CA ALA A 7 2.52 52.36 53.63
C ALA A 7 1.98 51.72 52.34
N LEU A 8 1.53 50.48 52.43
CA LEU A 8 0.78 49.77 51.40
C LEU A 8 -0.68 49.70 51.84
N LEU A 9 -1.58 50.25 51.04
CA LEU A 9 -3.03 50.17 51.24
C LEU A 9 -3.56 49.01 50.39
N LEU A 10 -4.33 48.12 50.99
CA LEU A 10 -5.07 47.08 50.28
C LEU A 10 -6.56 47.36 50.45
N LEU A 11 -7.25 47.65 49.35
CA LEU A 11 -8.70 47.80 49.32
C LEU A 11 -9.29 46.57 48.62
N ASP A 12 -9.96 45.73 49.40
CA ASP A 12 -10.48 44.46 48.90
C ASP A 12 -11.92 44.62 48.38
N ASN A 13 -12.20 44.00 47.23
CA ASN A 13 -13.51 43.88 46.59
C ASN A 13 -14.21 45.24 46.32
N VAL A 14 -13.45 46.22 45.84
CA VAL A 14 -13.96 47.53 45.44
C VAL A 14 -14.93 47.38 44.27
N LEU A 15 -16.06 48.09 44.31
CA LEU A 15 -17.11 48.02 43.28
C LEU A 15 -16.82 48.92 42.08
N ASN A 16 -16.34 50.14 42.32
CA ASN A 16 -16.07 51.14 41.29
C ASN A 16 -15.04 52.17 41.77
N ASP A 17 -14.59 52.99 40.83
CA ASP A 17 -13.62 54.05 41.05
C ASP A 17 -14.10 55.12 42.06
N GLY A 18 -15.41 55.38 42.13
CA GLY A 18 -16.01 56.32 43.08
C GLY A 18 -15.68 56.00 44.55
N GLN A 19 -15.57 54.71 44.90
CA GLN A 19 -15.22 54.29 46.27
C GLN A 19 -13.76 54.59 46.64
N ILE A 20 -12.87 54.76 45.67
CA ILE A 20 -11.43 54.88 45.91
C ILE A 20 -10.86 56.26 45.56
N ARG A 21 -11.59 57.10 44.82
CA ARG A 21 -11.13 58.45 44.41
C ARG A 21 -10.69 59.31 45.61
N SER A 22 -11.41 59.23 46.73
CA SER A 22 -11.06 59.95 47.97
C SER A 22 -9.99 59.25 48.82
N LEU A 23 -9.59 58.03 48.45
CA LEU A 23 -8.66 57.17 49.19
C LEU A 23 -7.30 57.02 48.48
N LEU A 24 -7.04 57.79 47.41
CA LEU A 24 -5.78 57.75 46.69
C LEU A 24 -4.60 58.15 47.60
N PRO A 25 -3.54 57.31 47.69
CA PRO A 25 -2.42 57.57 48.59
C PRO A 25 -1.56 58.77 48.17
N PRO A 26 -0.86 59.42 49.13
CA PRO A 26 0.21 60.37 48.83
C PRO A 26 1.44 59.66 48.23
N SER A 27 2.34 60.41 47.58
CA SER A 27 3.44 59.92 46.72
C SER A 27 4.44 58.91 47.30
N LYS A 28 4.47 58.69 48.63
CA LYS A 28 5.34 57.68 49.29
C LYS A 28 4.61 56.39 49.70
N CYS A 29 3.32 56.27 49.36
CA CYS A 29 2.48 55.11 49.67
C CYS A 29 2.00 54.44 48.37
N SER A 30 1.79 53.12 48.42
CA SER A 30 1.24 52.33 47.31
C SER A 30 -0.17 51.85 47.63
N LEU A 31 -1.00 51.68 46.61
CA LEU A 31 -2.37 51.17 46.73
C LEU A 31 -2.53 49.94 45.83
N ILE A 32 -3.01 48.85 46.42
CA ILE A 32 -3.50 47.67 45.72
C ILE A 32 -5.01 47.64 45.91
N VAL A 33 -5.72 47.47 44.80
CA VAL A 33 -7.17 47.32 44.80
C VAL A 33 -7.50 45.96 44.20
N THR A 34 -8.28 45.16 44.90
CA THR A 34 -8.93 43.99 44.29
C THR A 34 -10.36 44.39 43.94
N SER A 35 -10.84 43.92 42.80
CA SER A 35 -12.17 44.24 42.28
C SER A 35 -12.65 43.10 41.41
N ARG A 36 -13.96 42.86 41.43
CA ARG A 36 -14.64 41.96 40.47
C ARG A 36 -14.97 42.65 39.15
N ARG A 37 -14.82 43.98 39.11
CA ARG A 37 -15.05 44.81 37.94
C ARG A 37 -13.77 45.52 37.53
N LYS A 38 -13.34 45.37 36.29
CA LYS A 38 -12.19 46.08 35.71
C LYS A 38 -12.51 47.58 35.66
N PHE A 39 -11.68 48.39 36.32
CA PHE A 39 -11.67 49.84 36.23
C PHE A 39 -10.25 50.36 36.49
N THR A 40 -9.93 51.55 35.98
CA THR A 40 -8.65 52.21 36.20
C THR A 40 -8.86 53.68 36.53
N LEU A 41 -7.97 54.23 37.36
CA LEU A 41 -7.82 55.67 37.59
C LEU A 41 -6.46 56.13 37.06
N PRO A 42 -6.26 57.42 36.77
CA PRO A 42 -4.95 57.94 36.35
C PRO A 42 -3.85 57.52 37.34
N GLY A 43 -2.81 56.87 36.83
CA GLY A 43 -1.68 56.35 37.64
C GLY A 43 -1.86 54.94 38.19
N MET A 44 -3.03 54.29 38.01
CA MET A 44 -3.21 52.87 38.29
C MET A 44 -2.89 52.03 37.05
N SER A 45 -2.23 50.89 37.27
CA SER A 45 -2.11 49.82 36.27
C SER A 45 -3.03 48.66 36.63
N LEU A 46 -3.78 48.17 35.65
CA LEU A 46 -4.56 46.94 35.82
C LEU A 46 -3.61 45.75 35.79
N LYS A 47 -3.78 44.81 36.72
CA LYS A 47 -3.07 43.52 36.69
C LYS A 47 -4.10 42.39 36.68
N ASP A 48 -4.26 41.77 35.51
CA ASP A 48 -5.07 40.55 35.38
C ASP A 48 -4.29 39.38 36.00
N LEU A 49 -5.00 38.55 36.77
CA LEU A 49 -4.46 37.34 37.39
C LEU A 49 -4.87 36.14 36.55
N GLU A 50 -3.88 35.43 36.01
CA GLU A 50 -4.10 34.19 35.26
C GLU A 50 -4.44 33.02 36.18
N VAL A 51 -5.04 31.97 35.61
CA VAL A 51 -5.23 30.68 36.27
C VAL A 51 -3.88 30.02 36.58
N LEU A 52 -3.87 29.01 37.46
CA LEU A 52 -2.62 28.31 37.78
C LEU A 52 -2.15 27.49 36.58
N LYS A 53 -0.82 27.40 36.39
CA LYS A 53 -0.23 26.40 35.50
C LYS A 53 -0.59 25.00 35.99
N LEU A 54 -0.73 24.05 35.07
CA LEU A 54 -1.22 22.69 35.38
C LEU A 54 -0.44 21.99 36.50
N ASP A 55 0.89 22.13 36.52
CA ASP A 55 1.76 21.58 37.57
C ASP A 55 1.42 22.15 38.96
N LYS A 56 1.23 23.48 39.04
CA LYS A 56 0.85 24.17 40.27
C LYS A 56 -0.61 23.96 40.66
N ALA A 57 -1.50 23.76 39.68
CA ALA A 57 -2.88 23.40 39.92
C ALA A 57 -2.99 22.01 40.55
N VAL A 58 -2.25 21.02 40.03
CA VAL A 58 -2.15 19.67 40.59
C VAL A 58 -1.54 19.70 41.99
N GLU A 59 -0.46 20.46 42.19
CA GLU A 59 0.18 20.61 43.51
C GLU A 59 -0.82 21.17 44.55
N LEU A 60 -1.55 22.23 44.20
CA LEU A 60 -2.56 22.82 45.09
C LEU A 60 -3.69 21.83 45.40
N LEU A 61 -4.16 21.11 44.40
CA LEU A 61 -5.24 20.13 44.53
C LEU A 61 -4.84 18.97 45.45
N GLN A 62 -3.64 18.39 45.25
CA GLN A 62 -3.10 17.32 46.07
C GLN A 62 -2.86 17.75 47.52
N ASN A 63 -2.28 18.94 47.71
CA ASN A 63 -2.05 19.51 49.03
C ASN A 63 -3.37 19.73 49.79
N THR A 64 -4.41 20.21 49.09
CA THR A 64 -5.73 20.43 49.72
C THR A 64 -6.44 19.11 50.01
N ALA A 65 -6.24 18.08 49.18
CA ALA A 65 -6.76 16.73 49.41
C ALA A 65 -6.06 15.98 50.56
N GLY A 66 -5.00 16.56 51.15
CA GLY A 66 -4.22 15.90 52.20
C GLY A 66 -3.45 14.67 51.69
N TRP A 67 -3.15 14.62 50.40
CA TRP A 67 -2.51 13.47 49.78
C TRP A 67 -1.01 13.42 50.11
N ASP A 68 -0.59 12.41 50.88
CA ASP A 68 0.83 12.12 51.13
C ASP A 68 1.30 10.95 50.26
N SER A 69 2.52 11.06 49.72
CA SER A 69 3.12 10.09 48.79
C SER A 69 3.53 8.77 49.45
N SER A 70 3.28 8.62 50.76
CA SER A 70 3.94 7.66 51.64
C SER A 70 3.10 6.43 52.02
N GLY A 71 1.81 6.35 51.63
CA GLY A 71 0.95 5.21 51.99
C GLY A 71 -0.12 4.84 50.96
N GLY A 72 0.03 3.69 50.29
CA GLY A 72 -1.01 3.04 49.46
C GLY A 72 -0.78 3.11 47.94
N LYS A 73 -1.72 2.52 47.15
CA LYS A 73 -1.71 2.56 45.68
C LYS A 73 -1.72 4.01 45.22
N THR A 74 -0.66 4.43 44.54
CA THR A 74 -0.53 5.77 43.98
C THR A 74 -1.58 5.97 42.90
N PRO A 75 -2.46 6.99 43.00
CA PRO A 75 -3.39 7.36 41.97
C PRO A 75 -2.64 7.69 40.69
N LYS A 76 -3.28 7.44 39.56
CA LYS A 76 -2.68 7.78 38.27
C LYS A 76 -2.46 9.29 38.19
N LYS A 77 -1.26 9.70 37.76
CA LYS A 77 -0.93 11.11 37.50
C LYS A 77 -1.98 11.80 36.60
N GLU A 78 -2.46 11.07 35.61
CA GLU A 78 -3.51 11.48 34.67
C GLU A 78 -4.80 11.93 35.39
N ALA A 79 -5.21 11.24 36.46
CA ALA A 79 -6.46 11.58 37.16
C ALA A 79 -6.38 12.95 37.85
N TRP A 80 -5.24 13.29 38.45
CA TRP A 80 -5.02 14.61 39.05
C TRP A 80 -4.95 15.72 38.00
N GLU A 81 -4.29 15.47 36.87
CA GLU A 81 -4.23 16.41 35.75
C GLU A 81 -5.62 16.64 35.14
N ASP A 82 -6.42 15.58 34.95
CA ASP A 82 -7.79 15.66 34.46
C ASP A 82 -8.66 16.48 35.41
N MET A 83 -8.60 16.22 36.72
CA MET A 83 -9.32 17.02 37.71
C MET A 83 -8.92 18.49 37.69
N ALA A 84 -7.61 18.78 37.61
CA ALA A 84 -7.11 20.14 37.58
C ALA A 84 -7.63 20.89 36.34
N ARG A 85 -7.65 20.24 35.17
CA ARG A 85 -8.25 20.78 33.94
C ARG A 85 -9.76 20.98 34.07
N LEU A 86 -10.49 20.01 34.62
CA LEU A 86 -11.95 20.10 34.83
C LEU A 86 -12.33 21.20 35.84
N CYS A 87 -11.44 21.55 36.77
CA CYS A 87 -11.56 22.69 37.67
C CYS A 87 -11.11 24.03 37.02
N GLY A 88 -10.76 24.03 35.73
CA GLY A 88 -10.27 25.19 35.00
C GLY A 88 -8.96 25.77 35.55
N CYS A 89 -8.19 24.97 36.32
CA CYS A 89 -7.03 25.44 37.07
C CYS A 89 -7.29 26.67 37.97
N LEU A 90 -8.57 26.89 38.35
CA LEU A 90 -8.96 27.98 39.23
C LEU A 90 -8.65 27.60 40.69
N PRO A 91 -7.86 28.40 41.43
CA PRO A 91 -7.51 28.08 42.82
C PRO A 91 -8.71 27.76 43.71
N VAL A 92 -9.82 28.47 43.52
CA VAL A 92 -11.06 28.28 44.28
C VAL A 92 -11.70 26.92 43.98
N ALA A 93 -11.80 26.55 42.70
CA ALA A 93 -12.37 25.27 42.28
C ALA A 93 -11.47 24.09 42.71
N LEU A 94 -10.15 24.25 42.60
CA LEU A 94 -9.17 23.26 43.02
C LEU A 94 -9.22 23.01 44.53
N ARG A 95 -9.36 24.07 45.34
CA ARG A 95 -9.50 23.93 46.79
C ARG A 95 -10.80 23.23 47.15
N ALA A 96 -11.91 23.58 46.51
CA ALA A 96 -13.20 22.95 46.77
C ALA A 96 -13.17 21.44 46.39
N ALA A 97 -12.60 21.10 45.23
CA ALA A 97 -12.41 19.72 44.78
C ALA A 97 -11.47 18.91 45.69
N GLY A 98 -10.35 19.51 46.12
CA GLY A 98 -9.42 18.88 47.06
C GLY A 98 -10.05 18.66 48.44
N SER A 99 -10.78 19.65 48.94
CA SER A 99 -11.52 19.57 50.20
C SER A 99 -12.61 18.48 50.14
N PHE A 100 -13.30 18.32 49.01
CA PHE A 100 -14.24 17.21 48.81
C PHE A 100 -13.55 15.85 48.95
N LEU A 101 -12.40 15.64 48.30
CA LEU A 101 -11.64 14.39 48.41
C LEU A 101 -11.14 14.14 49.83
N ALA A 102 -10.62 15.17 50.52
CA ALA A 102 -10.16 15.05 51.90
C ALA A 102 -11.27 14.60 52.86
N ASN A 103 -12.53 14.94 52.57
CA ASN A 103 -13.67 14.68 53.42
C ASN A 103 -14.55 13.50 52.95
N THR A 104 -14.18 12.81 51.87
CA THR A 104 -14.96 11.70 51.29
C THR A 104 -14.11 10.42 51.20
N PRO A 105 -14.05 9.61 52.28
CA PRO A 105 -13.11 8.48 52.40
C PRO A 105 -13.22 7.41 51.31
N ASP A 106 -14.40 7.23 50.72
CA ASP A 106 -14.68 6.20 49.72
C ASP A 106 -14.42 6.66 48.26
N SER A 107 -14.13 7.95 48.03
CA SER A 107 -13.94 8.50 46.69
C SER A 107 -12.47 8.54 46.30
N SER A 108 -12.09 7.82 45.25
CA SER A 108 -10.73 7.90 44.69
C SER A 108 -10.60 9.06 43.70
N PRO A 109 -9.39 9.62 43.48
CA PRO A 109 -9.17 10.64 42.46
C PRO A 109 -9.64 10.21 41.06
N GLU A 110 -9.46 8.93 40.67
CA GLU A 110 -9.95 8.42 39.38
C GLU A 110 -11.47 8.35 39.30
N GLN A 111 -12.15 8.04 40.40
CA GLN A 111 -13.61 8.04 40.44
C GLN A 111 -14.12 9.47 40.36
N TYR A 112 -13.58 10.37 41.17
CA TYR A 112 -14.02 11.76 41.18
C TYR A 112 -13.69 12.48 39.86
N ALA A 113 -12.53 12.22 39.25
CA ALA A 113 -12.22 12.70 37.90
C ALA A 113 -13.29 12.27 36.88
N ARG A 114 -13.70 11.00 36.90
CA ARG A 114 -14.77 10.47 36.02
C ARG A 114 -16.12 11.13 36.30
N GLU A 115 -16.43 11.39 37.56
CA GLU A 115 -17.65 12.07 37.98
C GLU A 115 -17.70 13.54 37.55
N LEU A 116 -16.56 14.24 37.59
CA LEU A 116 -16.42 15.62 37.15
C LEU A 116 -16.53 15.77 35.62
N GLN A 117 -16.38 14.69 34.84
CA GLN A 117 -16.60 14.74 33.38
C GLN A 117 -18.06 15.10 33.04
N ASP A 118 -19.04 14.78 33.90
CA ASP A 118 -20.45 15.17 33.70
C ASP A 118 -20.64 16.69 33.88
N GLU A 119 -20.64 17.43 32.78
CA GLU A 119 -20.83 18.89 32.73
C GLU A 119 -22.05 19.38 33.52
N LYS A 120 -23.15 18.63 33.55
CA LYS A 120 -24.39 19.06 34.21
C LYS A 120 -24.24 19.05 35.74
N GLN A 121 -23.46 18.13 36.27
CA GLN A 121 -23.25 17.98 37.71
C GLN A 121 -21.92 18.58 38.17
N ARG A 122 -20.98 18.86 37.26
CA ARG A 122 -19.62 19.32 37.57
C ARG A 122 -19.60 20.50 38.53
N LEU A 123 -20.34 21.58 38.22
CA LEU A 123 -20.34 22.77 39.08
C LEU A 123 -20.92 22.48 40.48
N LYS A 124 -21.93 21.62 40.56
CA LYS A 124 -22.54 21.21 41.82
C LYS A 124 -21.59 20.37 42.68
N ARG A 125 -20.89 19.41 42.06
CA ARG A 125 -19.91 18.54 42.73
C ARG A 125 -18.67 19.30 43.21
N ILE A 126 -18.23 20.32 42.47
CA ILE A 126 -17.13 21.20 42.91
C ILE A 126 -17.63 22.13 44.02
N GLY A 127 -18.79 22.77 43.85
CA GLY A 127 -19.24 23.88 44.70
C GLY A 127 -19.99 23.49 45.97
N LYS A 128 -21.02 22.63 45.88
CA LYS A 128 -21.94 22.36 47.02
C LYS A 128 -21.47 21.24 47.95
N GLU A 129 -20.62 20.34 47.45
CA GLU A 129 -20.16 19.16 48.18
C GLU A 129 -18.78 19.40 48.84
N GLY A 130 -18.01 20.41 48.40
CA GLY A 130 -16.77 20.85 49.03
C GLY A 130 -17.02 21.87 50.15
N VAL A 131 -16.49 21.61 51.35
CA VAL A 131 -16.91 22.26 52.61
C VAL A 131 -16.37 23.69 52.78
N GLU A 132 -15.44 24.16 51.95
CA GLU A 132 -14.77 25.47 52.14
C GLU A 132 -15.21 26.62 51.22
N GLU A 133 -15.52 26.38 49.94
CA GLU A 133 -15.77 27.46 48.98
C GLU A 133 -16.87 27.13 47.95
N ASP A 134 -18.09 27.64 48.18
CA ASP A 134 -19.19 27.48 47.22
C ASP A 134 -18.98 28.38 45.99
N LEU A 135 -18.48 27.76 44.91
CA LEU A 135 -18.22 28.41 43.64
C LEU A 135 -19.50 28.98 42.99
N ASP A 136 -20.64 28.31 43.13
CA ASP A 136 -21.93 28.77 42.59
C ASP A 136 -22.38 30.06 43.28
N LEU A 137 -22.22 30.14 44.61
CA LEU A 137 -22.49 31.37 45.36
C LEU A 137 -21.56 32.52 44.94
N LYS A 138 -20.27 32.25 44.73
CA LYS A 138 -19.30 33.27 44.29
C LYS A 138 -19.65 33.84 42.91
N LEU A 139 -19.97 32.99 41.93
CA LEU A 139 -20.42 33.42 40.60
C LEU A 139 -21.77 34.14 40.64
N SER A 140 -22.71 33.65 41.47
CA SER A 140 -24.04 34.25 41.66
C SER A 140 -24.00 35.68 42.22
N LEU A 141 -22.94 36.07 42.93
CA LEU A 141 -22.78 37.45 43.40
C LEU A 141 -22.43 38.43 42.28
N SER A 142 -21.65 38.01 41.29
CA SER A 142 -21.36 38.83 40.10
C SER A 142 -22.57 38.87 39.18
N TYR A 143 -23.22 37.72 38.94
CA TYR A 143 -24.41 37.62 38.09
C TYR A 143 -25.57 38.51 38.55
N ARG A 144 -25.87 38.55 39.85
CA ARG A 144 -26.96 39.39 40.41
C ARG A 144 -26.75 40.90 40.27
N ARG A 145 -25.57 41.34 39.86
CA ARG A 145 -25.23 42.76 39.67
C ARG A 145 -25.28 43.20 38.20
N LEU A 146 -25.53 42.27 37.28
CA LEU A 146 -25.71 42.59 35.87
C LEU A 146 -27.07 43.23 35.65
N GLU A 147 -27.13 44.15 34.69
CA GLU A 147 -28.40 44.62 34.13
C GLU A 147 -29.17 43.45 33.50
N PRO A 148 -30.52 43.50 33.42
CA PRO A 148 -31.32 42.37 32.92
C PRO A 148 -30.90 41.86 31.54
N ASP A 149 -30.56 42.77 30.63
CA ASP A 149 -30.14 42.45 29.26
C ASP A 149 -28.73 41.85 29.24
N ALA A 150 -27.78 42.37 30.04
CA ALA A 150 -26.46 41.76 30.22
C ALA A 150 -26.53 40.36 30.86
N ALA A 151 -27.47 40.15 31.80
CA ALA A 151 -27.74 38.84 32.37
C ALA A 151 -28.37 37.86 31.37
N MET A 152 -29.07 38.36 30.35
CA MET A 152 -29.57 37.55 29.23
C MET A 152 -28.43 37.16 28.30
N VAL A 153 -27.63 38.12 27.82
CA VAL A 153 -26.45 37.87 26.98
C VAL A 153 -25.50 36.89 27.66
N PHE A 154 -25.22 37.07 28.96
CA PHE A 154 -24.39 36.13 29.73
C PHE A 154 -24.88 34.68 29.69
N ARG A 155 -26.20 34.46 29.72
CA ARG A 155 -26.81 33.13 29.64
C ARG A 155 -26.72 32.57 28.23
N GLU A 156 -27.03 33.39 27.23
CA GLU A 156 -27.01 32.98 25.83
C GLU A 156 -25.60 32.65 25.34
N LEU A 157 -24.58 33.38 25.79
CA LEU A 157 -23.17 33.08 25.51
C LEU A 157 -22.73 31.66 25.92
N SER A 158 -23.45 31.01 26.84
CA SER A 158 -23.14 29.63 27.23
C SER A 158 -23.32 28.59 26.13
N VAL A 159 -23.98 28.96 25.01
CA VAL A 159 -24.11 28.09 23.84
C VAL A 159 -22.81 27.93 23.07
N PHE A 160 -21.85 28.86 23.22
CA PHE A 160 -20.51 28.75 22.65
C PHE A 160 -19.64 27.86 23.56
N PRO A 161 -19.21 26.66 23.10
CA PRO A 161 -18.31 25.83 23.89
C PRO A 161 -16.86 26.33 23.86
N PHE A 162 -16.49 27.13 22.86
CA PHE A 162 -15.15 27.66 22.65
C PHE A 162 -15.17 29.18 22.53
N ASP A 163 -14.04 29.76 22.12
CA ASP A 163 -13.98 31.18 21.85
C ASP A 163 -14.85 31.57 20.63
N PHE A 164 -15.20 32.85 20.56
CA PHE A 164 -16.07 33.41 19.53
C PHE A 164 -15.66 34.86 19.23
N ASP A 165 -16.05 35.37 18.07
CA ASP A 165 -15.87 36.78 17.73
C ASP A 165 -17.11 37.63 18.07
N ALA A 166 -16.97 38.95 17.95
CA ALA A 166 -18.05 39.88 18.29
C ALA A 166 -19.29 39.70 17.38
N ASN A 167 -19.10 39.35 16.11
CA ASN A 167 -20.19 39.16 15.15
C ASN A 167 -21.03 37.91 15.46
N ALA A 168 -20.36 36.83 15.87
CA ALA A 168 -21.01 35.63 16.38
C ALA A 168 -21.84 35.94 17.63
N GLU A 169 -21.28 36.71 18.56
CA GLU A 169 -22.00 37.16 19.75
C GLU A 169 -23.25 37.98 19.40
N GLU A 170 -23.11 39.03 18.58
CA GLU A 170 -24.23 39.89 18.19
C GLU A 170 -25.34 39.09 17.50
N THR A 171 -24.98 38.14 16.62
CA THR A 171 -25.96 37.27 15.96
C THR A 171 -26.68 36.36 16.96
N VAL A 172 -25.91 35.73 17.85
CA VAL A 172 -26.42 34.67 18.75
C VAL A 172 -27.10 35.24 19.98
N CYS A 173 -26.71 36.41 20.45
CA CYS A 173 -27.20 37.07 21.66
C CYS A 173 -28.09 38.28 21.37
N GLN A 174 -28.17 38.75 20.11
CA GLN A 174 -28.93 39.94 19.70
C GLN A 174 -28.51 41.21 20.45
N ASP A 175 -27.22 41.32 20.82
CA ASP A 175 -26.63 42.51 21.46
C ASP A 175 -26.07 43.48 20.40
N GLU A 176 -26.96 44.24 19.76
CA GLU A 176 -26.55 45.24 18.75
C GLU A 176 -25.52 46.23 19.35
N GLY A 177 -24.31 46.26 18.76
CA GLY A 177 -23.22 47.11 19.23
C GLY A 177 -22.42 46.57 20.44
N HIS A 178 -22.62 45.32 20.84
CA HIS A 178 -21.82 44.59 21.85
C HIS A 178 -21.75 45.27 23.23
N SER A 179 -22.75 46.08 23.56
CA SER A 179 -22.72 46.93 24.76
C SER A 179 -22.72 46.10 26.04
N HIS A 180 -23.46 44.99 26.03
CA HIS A 180 -23.55 44.06 27.14
C HIS A 180 -22.35 43.10 27.15
N LEU A 181 -21.83 42.67 25.99
CA LEU A 181 -20.57 41.92 25.92
C LEU A 181 -19.41 42.70 26.58
N ILE A 182 -19.28 44.00 26.30
CA ILE A 182 -18.28 44.87 26.92
C ILE A 182 -18.50 44.97 28.44
N GLU A 183 -19.75 45.01 28.90
CA GLU A 183 -20.06 44.94 30.32
C GLU A 183 -19.60 43.61 30.95
N LEU A 184 -19.84 42.48 30.30
CA LEU A 184 -19.42 41.17 30.79
C LEU A 184 -17.89 41.03 30.87
N VAL A 185 -17.17 41.62 29.91
CA VAL A 185 -15.70 41.73 29.97
C VAL A 185 -15.25 42.59 31.15
N ARG A 186 -15.95 43.69 31.43
CA ARG A 186 -15.68 44.51 32.62
C ARG A 186 -15.91 43.73 33.90
N TRP A 187 -16.87 42.82 33.96
CA TRP A 187 -17.11 41.96 35.13
C TRP A 187 -16.20 40.72 35.21
N SER A 188 -15.25 40.56 34.28
CA SER A 188 -14.41 39.37 34.14
C SER A 188 -15.23 38.07 34.03
N LEU A 189 -16.45 38.17 33.49
CA LEU A 189 -17.32 37.02 33.19
C LEU A 189 -17.07 36.47 31.79
N VAL A 190 -16.49 37.31 30.93
CA VAL A 190 -15.98 36.97 29.60
C VAL A 190 -14.57 37.52 29.50
N GLU A 191 -13.64 36.73 28.99
CA GLU A 191 -12.27 37.15 28.71
C GLU A 191 -12.17 37.65 27.28
N TYR A 192 -11.37 38.70 27.07
CA TYR A 192 -11.04 39.20 25.74
C TYR A 192 -9.56 38.95 25.48
N GLN A 193 -9.26 38.20 24.43
CA GLN A 193 -7.90 37.85 24.03
C GLN A 193 -7.62 38.46 22.66
N ARG A 194 -6.51 39.21 22.58
CA ARG A 194 -6.02 39.76 21.34
C ARG A 194 -4.68 39.11 21.03
N GLN A 195 -4.65 38.29 19.97
CA GLN A 195 -3.46 37.52 19.60
C GLN A 195 -2.40 38.40 18.93
N GLU A 196 -2.82 39.31 18.03
CA GLU A 196 -1.92 40.26 17.37
C GLU A 196 -2.51 41.69 17.34
N PRO A 197 -1.67 42.74 17.27
CA PRO A 197 -2.14 44.13 17.25
C PRO A 197 -3.11 44.45 16.10
N GLU A 198 -3.05 43.69 15.02
CA GLU A 198 -3.88 43.85 13.81
C GLU A 198 -5.00 42.80 13.71
N SER A 199 -5.03 41.78 14.60
CA SER A 199 -6.11 40.78 14.60
C SER A 199 -7.35 41.32 15.31
N GLU A 200 -8.52 40.88 14.83
CA GLU A 200 -9.75 40.95 15.62
C GLU A 200 -9.55 40.13 16.89
N GLY A 201 -9.95 40.69 18.03
CA GLY A 201 -9.84 40.00 19.31
C GLY A 201 -11.03 39.05 19.48
N ARG A 202 -10.76 37.94 20.18
CA ARG A 202 -11.76 36.90 20.46
C ARG A 202 -12.17 36.94 21.91
N TYR A 203 -13.38 36.46 22.16
CA TYR A 203 -13.99 36.39 23.47
C TYR A 203 -14.07 34.93 23.89
N HIS A 204 -13.81 34.67 25.17
CA HIS A 204 -13.90 33.33 25.73
C HIS A 204 -14.60 33.38 27.09
N GLN A 205 -15.58 32.50 27.28
CA GLN A 205 -16.20 32.31 28.57
C GLN A 205 -15.56 31.09 29.24
N HIS A 206 -14.81 31.34 30.32
CA HIS A 206 -14.12 30.30 31.08
C HIS A 206 -15.07 29.14 31.41
N ASP A 207 -14.63 27.88 31.24
CA ASP A 207 -15.46 26.67 31.32
C ASP A 207 -16.43 26.63 32.51
N LEU A 208 -15.97 26.87 33.73
CA LEU A 208 -16.84 26.87 34.91
C LEU A 208 -17.86 28.02 34.93
N VAL A 209 -17.51 29.18 34.35
CA VAL A 209 -18.41 30.33 34.18
C VAL A 209 -19.45 30.02 33.11
N ARG A 210 -19.04 29.36 32.01
CA ARG A 210 -19.92 28.87 30.95
C ARG A 210 -20.92 27.85 31.48
N LEU A 211 -20.49 26.89 32.31
CA LEU A 211 -21.38 25.91 32.94
C LEU A 211 -22.38 26.57 33.89
N PHE A 212 -21.94 27.57 34.66
CA PHE A 212 -22.83 28.37 35.50
C PHE A 212 -23.89 29.11 34.64
N ALA A 213 -23.47 29.79 33.58
CA ALA A 213 -24.36 30.46 32.64
C ALA A 213 -25.34 29.49 31.97
N ALA A 214 -24.87 28.32 31.56
CA ALA A 214 -25.70 27.25 30.99
C ALA A 214 -26.77 26.80 32.00
N GLY A 215 -26.41 26.61 33.27
CA GLY A 215 -27.38 26.31 34.34
C GLY A 215 -28.48 27.37 34.44
N ARG A 216 -28.12 28.66 34.34
CA ARG A 216 -29.09 29.78 34.34
C ARG A 216 -29.93 29.87 33.06
N LEU A 217 -29.38 29.46 31.91
CA LEU A 217 -30.14 29.35 30.67
C LEU A 217 -31.18 28.20 30.75
N GLU A 218 -30.82 27.09 31.40
CA GLU A 218 -31.67 25.92 31.60
C GLU A 218 -32.82 26.18 32.59
N GLU A 219 -32.69 27.15 33.50
CA GLU A 219 -33.77 27.65 34.37
C GLU A 219 -34.82 28.48 33.59
N GLY A 220 -34.49 28.93 32.37
CA GLY A 220 -35.38 29.68 31.48
C GLY A 220 -36.42 28.81 30.77
N SER A 221 -37.21 29.43 29.88
CA SER A 221 -38.16 28.67 29.06
C SER A 221 -37.42 27.80 28.04
N GLU A 222 -37.97 26.61 27.76
CA GLU A 222 -37.40 25.71 26.75
C GLU A 222 -37.30 26.39 25.37
N ILE A 223 -38.25 27.27 25.06
CA ILE A 223 -38.29 28.05 23.82
C ILE A 223 -37.08 28.99 23.74
N ALA A 224 -36.84 29.82 24.76
CA ALA A 224 -35.73 30.78 24.75
C ALA A 224 -34.36 30.09 24.66
N ARG A 225 -34.17 29.00 25.40
CA ARG A 225 -32.93 28.19 25.33
C ARG A 225 -32.71 27.59 23.94
N ASN A 226 -33.76 27.05 23.33
CA ASN A 226 -33.65 26.46 22.00
C ASN A 226 -33.44 27.53 20.91
N ASP A 227 -33.96 28.73 21.12
CA ASP A 227 -33.79 29.84 20.20
C ASP A 227 -32.34 30.35 20.14
N ALA A 228 -31.68 30.54 21.29
CA ALA A 228 -30.26 30.91 21.32
C ALA A 228 -29.37 29.84 20.65
N ARG A 229 -29.61 28.56 20.94
CA ARG A 229 -28.87 27.45 20.31
C ARG A 229 -29.14 27.33 18.81
N LYS A 230 -30.36 27.67 18.39
CA LYS A 230 -30.73 27.75 16.97
C LYS A 230 -29.95 28.86 16.27
N ARG A 231 -29.94 30.08 16.83
CA ARG A 231 -29.18 31.23 16.29
C ARG A 231 -27.69 30.88 16.17
N HIS A 232 -27.12 30.19 17.17
CA HIS A 232 -25.76 29.67 17.11
C HIS A 232 -25.54 28.70 15.94
N ALA A 233 -26.40 27.69 15.79
CA ALA A 233 -26.29 26.75 14.69
C ALA A 233 -26.48 27.43 13.32
N GLU A 234 -27.40 28.38 13.20
CA GLU A 234 -27.62 29.15 11.97
C GLU A 234 -26.40 30.00 11.60
N HIS A 235 -25.82 30.72 12.57
CA HIS A 235 -24.61 31.53 12.36
C HIS A 235 -23.46 30.69 11.81
N TYR A 236 -23.14 29.56 12.47
CA TYR A 236 -22.02 28.71 12.03
C TYR A 236 -22.33 27.91 10.75
N LYS A 237 -23.61 27.70 10.41
CA LYS A 237 -23.99 27.19 9.09
C LYS A 237 -23.70 28.22 8.00
N GLU A 238 -24.04 29.50 8.22
CA GLU A 238 -23.73 30.57 7.26
C GLU A 238 -22.22 30.80 7.12
N LEU A 239 -21.47 30.74 8.22
CA LEU A 239 -20.00 30.79 8.20
C LEU A 239 -19.40 29.62 7.42
N LEU A 240 -19.98 28.42 7.57
CA LEU A 240 -19.59 27.25 6.79
C LEU A 240 -19.88 27.45 5.29
N SER A 241 -21.03 28.05 4.93
CA SER A 241 -21.36 28.43 3.55
C SER A 241 -20.39 29.49 2.99
N GLU A 242 -20.02 30.48 3.79
CA GLU A 242 -19.05 31.51 3.41
C GLU A 242 -17.68 30.89 3.15
N ALA A 243 -17.23 30.02 4.05
CA ALA A 243 -16.00 29.29 3.87
C ALA A 243 -16.03 28.47 2.57
N ASP A 244 -17.11 27.73 2.29
CA ASP A 244 -17.24 26.94 1.06
C ASP A 244 -17.25 27.82 -0.20
N ALA A 245 -17.90 28.99 -0.14
CA ALA A 245 -17.89 29.97 -1.22
C ALA A 245 -16.49 30.57 -1.46
N LEU A 246 -15.74 30.88 -0.39
CA LEU A 246 -14.35 31.32 -0.47
C LEU A 246 -13.44 30.22 -1.05
N TYR A 247 -13.69 28.96 -0.69
CA TYR A 247 -12.99 27.82 -1.27
C TYR A 247 -13.25 27.72 -2.78
N LEU A 248 -14.51 27.86 -3.19
CA LEU A 248 -14.90 27.91 -4.60
C LEU A 248 -14.36 29.15 -5.32
N LYS A 249 -14.07 30.26 -4.66
CA LYS A 249 -13.47 31.42 -5.35
C LYS A 249 -12.04 31.15 -5.87
N GLY A 250 -11.30 30.22 -5.25
CA GLY A 250 -9.96 29.83 -5.71
C GLY A 250 -8.84 30.84 -5.39
N GLY A 251 -7.60 30.46 -5.67
CA GLY A 251 -6.41 31.27 -5.40
C GLY A 251 -6.12 31.39 -3.90
N LEU A 252 -5.74 32.59 -3.45
CA LEU A 252 -5.44 32.86 -2.04
C LEU A 252 -6.67 32.70 -1.12
N SER A 253 -7.90 32.80 -1.65
CA SER A 253 -9.10 32.64 -0.83
C SER A 253 -9.30 31.21 -0.32
N ILE A 254 -8.65 30.21 -0.92
CA ILE A 254 -8.66 28.83 -0.40
C ILE A 254 -8.02 28.79 0.99
N GLN A 255 -6.89 29.46 1.18
CA GLN A 255 -6.23 29.51 2.49
C GLN A 255 -7.10 30.23 3.51
N SER A 256 -7.73 31.34 3.12
CA SER A 256 -8.68 32.05 3.97
C SER A 256 -9.89 31.18 4.35
N ALA A 257 -10.44 30.43 3.40
CA ALA A 257 -11.56 29.51 3.63
C ALA A 257 -11.20 28.41 4.63
N LEU A 258 -10.04 27.79 4.44
CA LEU A 258 -9.57 26.72 5.33
C LEU A 258 -9.24 27.26 6.72
N ALA A 259 -8.57 28.41 6.81
CA ALA A 259 -8.28 29.05 8.10
C ALA A 259 -9.57 29.46 8.83
N LEU A 260 -10.59 29.93 8.10
CA LEU A 260 -11.90 30.27 8.65
C LEU A 260 -12.60 29.03 9.23
N PHE A 261 -12.61 27.92 8.48
CA PHE A 261 -13.17 26.66 8.99
C PHE A 261 -12.38 26.12 10.19
N ASP A 262 -11.05 26.03 10.09
CA ASP A 262 -10.20 25.45 11.12
C ASP A 262 -10.29 26.25 12.43
N ARG A 263 -10.52 27.56 12.35
CA ARG A 263 -10.75 28.43 13.52
C ARG A 263 -12.10 28.16 14.20
N GLU A 264 -13.15 27.91 13.43
CA GLU A 264 -14.52 27.78 13.95
C GLU A 264 -15.05 26.34 13.99
N GLU A 265 -14.23 25.34 13.64
CA GLU A 265 -14.60 23.93 13.53
C GLU A 265 -15.35 23.45 14.78
N ALA A 266 -14.84 23.81 15.95
CA ALA A 266 -15.38 23.37 17.22
C ALA A 266 -16.81 23.92 17.46
N ASN A 267 -17.09 25.16 17.04
CA ASN A 267 -18.41 25.76 17.11
C ASN A 267 -19.37 25.20 16.06
N ILE A 268 -18.88 24.91 14.84
CA ILE A 268 -19.64 24.22 13.78
C ILE A 268 -20.09 22.83 14.25
N LEU A 269 -19.17 22.05 14.80
CA LEU A 269 -19.47 20.71 15.32
C LEU A 269 -20.43 20.76 16.52
N ALA A 270 -20.31 21.77 17.39
CA ALA A 270 -21.23 21.95 18.51
C ALA A 270 -22.65 22.28 18.05
N GLY A 271 -22.80 23.14 17.04
CA GLY A 271 -24.09 23.42 16.40
C GLY A 271 -24.75 22.14 15.90
N TRP A 272 -24.00 21.33 15.15
CA TRP A 272 -24.49 20.02 14.69
C TRP A 272 -24.90 19.08 15.84
N ALA A 273 -24.02 18.91 16.84
CA ALA A 273 -24.24 17.99 17.95
C ALA A 273 -25.48 18.34 18.78
N TRP A 274 -25.84 19.62 18.87
CA TRP A 274 -27.11 20.04 19.47
C TRP A 274 -28.30 19.67 18.59
N MET A 275 -28.27 20.03 17.30
CA MET A 275 -29.38 19.78 16.38
C MET A 275 -29.72 18.28 16.28
N GLU A 276 -28.69 17.43 16.18
CA GLU A 276 -28.85 15.98 16.11
C GLU A 276 -29.58 15.38 17.32
N LYS A 277 -29.46 15.99 18.50
CA LYS A 277 -30.15 15.48 19.71
C LYS A 277 -31.65 15.74 19.69
N ILE A 278 -32.13 16.72 18.92
CA ILE A 278 -33.50 17.23 19.03
C ILE A 278 -34.27 17.28 17.70
N TYR A 279 -33.65 16.98 16.56
CA TYR A 279 -34.29 17.13 15.23
C TYR A 279 -35.61 16.35 15.10
N LEU A 280 -35.72 15.17 15.73
CA LEU A 280 -36.96 14.39 15.75
C LEU A 280 -38.13 15.07 16.49
N LYS A 281 -37.82 15.97 17.42
CA LYS A 281 -38.80 16.67 18.27
C LYS A 281 -39.14 18.07 17.76
N ASN A 282 -38.34 18.64 16.87
CA ASN A 282 -38.49 20.01 16.42
C ASN A 282 -38.31 20.12 14.91
N GLN A 283 -39.41 20.38 14.20
CA GLN A 283 -39.45 20.45 12.74
C GLN A 283 -38.60 21.59 12.15
N MET A 284 -38.42 22.70 12.87
CA MET A 284 -37.53 23.78 12.40
C MET A 284 -36.06 23.34 12.45
N VAL A 285 -35.66 22.64 13.51
CA VAL A 285 -34.30 22.10 13.66
C VAL A 285 -34.03 20.99 12.65
N ALA A 286 -35.06 20.20 12.31
CA ALA A 286 -34.96 19.22 11.23
C ALA A 286 -34.56 19.90 9.91
N GLY A 287 -35.19 21.03 9.57
CA GLY A 287 -34.79 21.79 8.38
C GLY A 287 -33.31 22.17 8.37
N LEU A 288 -32.83 22.70 9.50
CA LEU A 288 -31.42 23.08 9.65
C LEU A 288 -30.46 21.89 9.54
N CYS A 289 -30.83 20.70 10.05
CA CYS A 289 -30.06 19.45 9.88
C CYS A 289 -29.93 19.02 8.42
N SER A 290 -30.92 19.33 7.58
CA SER A 290 -30.87 19.03 6.15
C SER A 290 -29.96 20.01 5.40
N ASP A 291 -29.91 21.28 5.82
CA ASP A 291 -29.14 22.32 5.13
C ASP A 291 -27.66 22.30 5.53
N TYR A 292 -27.35 21.94 6.79
CA TYR A 292 -26.01 21.98 7.34
C TYR A 292 -24.95 21.21 6.55
N PRO A 293 -25.17 19.94 6.16
CA PRO A 293 -24.18 19.17 5.39
C PRO A 293 -24.04 19.70 3.95
N ALA A 294 -25.07 20.37 3.44
CA ALA A 294 -25.10 20.96 2.11
C ALA A 294 -24.44 22.36 2.06
N ALA A 295 -24.29 23.04 3.21
CA ALA A 295 -23.65 24.35 3.33
C ALA A 295 -22.13 24.29 3.06
N GLY A 296 -21.47 23.20 3.46
CA GLY A 296 -20.00 23.07 3.40
C GLY A 296 -19.50 21.87 2.62
N ILE A 297 -20.10 21.54 1.47
CA ILE A 297 -19.85 20.26 0.78
C ILE A 297 -18.36 20.02 0.50
N HIS A 298 -17.62 21.05 0.05
CA HIS A 298 -16.22 20.92 -0.36
C HIS A 298 -15.28 20.93 0.85
N ILE A 299 -15.55 21.80 1.81
CA ILE A 299 -14.74 21.92 3.04
C ILE A 299 -14.94 20.71 3.96
N LEU A 300 -16.18 20.26 4.17
CA LEU A 300 -16.46 19.05 4.96
C LEU A 300 -15.84 17.82 4.29
N ALA A 301 -15.83 17.72 2.96
CA ALA A 301 -15.14 16.64 2.26
C ALA A 301 -13.61 16.62 2.51
N LEU A 302 -13.02 17.77 2.87
CA LEU A 302 -11.60 17.92 3.18
C LEU A 302 -11.27 17.66 4.65
N ARG A 303 -12.06 18.24 5.55
CA ARG A 303 -11.76 18.32 6.99
C ARG A 303 -12.49 17.26 7.81
N GLN A 304 -13.66 16.82 7.34
CA GLN A 304 -14.49 15.88 8.09
C GLN A 304 -14.24 14.43 7.66
N HIS A 305 -14.08 13.55 8.65
CA HIS A 305 -13.93 12.11 8.42
C HIS A 305 -15.16 11.55 7.65
N PRO A 306 -14.98 10.65 6.66
CA PRO A 306 -16.08 10.13 5.83
C PRO A 306 -17.23 9.50 6.63
N LYS A 307 -16.96 8.86 7.78
CA LYS A 307 -18.01 8.28 8.64
C LYS A 307 -18.94 9.34 9.24
N GLU A 308 -18.41 10.51 9.63
CA GLU A 308 -19.24 11.60 10.13
C GLU A 308 -20.05 12.22 8.99
N ARG A 309 -19.46 12.38 7.80
CA ARG A 309 -20.21 12.80 6.59
C ARG A 309 -21.38 11.86 6.28
N LEU A 310 -21.17 10.54 6.38
CA LEU A 310 -22.26 9.57 6.21
C LEU A 310 -23.36 9.76 7.24
N ARG A 311 -23.00 9.98 8.51
CA ARG A 311 -23.97 10.18 9.60
C ARG A 311 -24.80 11.45 9.35
N TRP A 312 -24.15 12.55 9.01
CA TRP A 312 -24.78 13.83 8.73
C TRP A 312 -25.74 13.75 7.55
N SER A 313 -25.27 13.23 6.41
CA SER A 313 -26.09 13.13 5.20
C SER A 313 -27.19 12.06 5.29
N LYS A 314 -27.10 11.05 6.16
CA LYS A 314 -28.22 10.12 6.40
C LYS A 314 -29.38 10.82 7.09
N ILE A 315 -29.10 11.63 8.11
CA ILE A 315 -30.11 12.45 8.79
C ILE A 315 -30.70 13.47 7.82
N GLY A 316 -29.85 14.18 7.07
CA GLY A 316 -30.29 15.12 6.03
C GLY A 316 -31.19 14.48 4.97
N LEU A 317 -30.83 13.28 4.49
CA LEU A 317 -31.61 12.51 3.52
C LEU A 317 -32.99 12.10 4.05
N GLU A 318 -33.06 11.64 5.30
CA GLU A 318 -34.33 11.27 5.93
C GLU A 318 -35.27 12.48 5.98
N ILE A 319 -34.74 13.63 6.39
CA ILE A 319 -35.50 14.86 6.54
C ILE A 319 -35.90 15.43 5.17
N SER A 320 -35.02 15.42 4.18
CA SER A 320 -35.34 15.93 2.84
C SER A 320 -36.49 15.15 2.20
N ARG A 321 -36.57 13.83 2.46
CA ARG A 321 -37.69 12.98 2.04
C ARG A 321 -38.98 13.30 2.80
N GLN A 322 -38.91 13.45 4.12
CA GLN A 322 -40.07 13.82 4.94
C GLN A 322 -40.66 15.18 4.52
N ARG A 323 -39.81 16.10 4.05
CA ARG A 323 -40.19 17.45 3.60
C ARG A 323 -40.50 17.55 2.11
N ASP A 324 -40.45 16.45 1.36
CA ASP A 324 -40.63 16.40 -0.10
C ASP A 324 -39.75 17.41 -0.85
N ASN A 325 -38.47 17.48 -0.48
CA ASN A 325 -37.47 18.35 -1.11
C ASN A 325 -36.51 17.50 -1.97
N PRO A 326 -36.86 17.26 -3.25
CA PRO A 326 -36.06 16.39 -4.12
C PRO A 326 -34.68 16.99 -4.43
N ARG A 327 -34.52 18.33 -4.40
CA ARG A 327 -33.21 18.95 -4.63
C ARG A 327 -32.21 18.56 -3.55
N LEU A 328 -32.58 18.72 -2.27
CA LEU A 328 -31.71 18.33 -1.15
C LEU A 328 -31.57 16.81 -1.04
N GLU A 329 -32.61 16.04 -1.39
CA GLU A 329 -32.49 14.59 -1.48
C GLU A 329 -31.36 14.17 -2.44
N GLY A 330 -31.34 14.75 -3.65
CA GLY A 330 -30.29 14.50 -4.64
C GLY A 330 -28.89 14.84 -4.11
N VAL A 331 -28.75 16.00 -3.43
CA VAL A 331 -27.48 16.45 -2.83
C VAL A 331 -27.01 15.47 -1.75
N HIS A 332 -27.88 15.07 -0.82
CA HIS A 332 -27.52 14.15 0.27
C HIS A 332 -27.13 12.77 -0.26
N LEU A 333 -27.87 12.24 -1.26
CA LEU A 333 -27.49 11.00 -1.94
C LEU A 333 -26.10 11.14 -2.61
N GLY A 334 -25.80 12.29 -3.22
CA GLY A 334 -24.50 12.58 -3.81
C GLY A 334 -23.36 12.61 -2.78
N ILE A 335 -23.58 13.24 -1.62
CA ILE A 335 -22.61 13.28 -0.51
C ILE A 335 -22.38 11.86 0.04
N LEU A 336 -23.45 11.08 0.25
CA LEU A 336 -23.36 9.68 0.67
C LEU A 336 -22.55 8.85 -0.32
N GLY A 337 -22.82 9.01 -1.62
CA GLY A 337 -22.10 8.33 -2.69
C GLY A 337 -20.59 8.62 -2.65
N ARG A 338 -20.19 9.89 -2.53
CA ARG A 338 -18.78 10.28 -2.38
C ARG A 338 -18.16 9.76 -1.08
N ALA A 339 -18.87 9.84 0.05
CA ALA A 339 -18.36 9.34 1.33
C ALA A 339 -18.16 7.82 1.34
N TYR A 340 -19.04 7.03 0.69
CA TYR A 340 -18.83 5.59 0.50
C TYR A 340 -17.65 5.31 -0.45
N ALA A 341 -17.45 6.12 -1.50
CA ALA A 341 -16.29 6.00 -2.37
C ALA A 341 -14.97 6.23 -1.61
N ASP A 342 -14.93 7.25 -0.74
CA ASP A 342 -13.78 7.56 0.12
C ASP A 342 -13.46 6.41 1.09
N LEU A 343 -14.49 5.73 1.61
CA LEU A 343 -14.36 4.52 2.44
C LEU A 343 -13.98 3.27 1.64
N GLY A 344 -14.00 3.33 0.30
CA GLY A 344 -13.71 2.19 -0.57
C GLY A 344 -14.90 1.28 -0.89
N GLU A 345 -16.11 1.61 -0.41
CA GLU A 345 -17.34 0.85 -0.66
C GLU A 345 -17.95 1.21 -2.04
N MET A 346 -17.22 0.89 -3.11
CA MET A 346 -17.51 1.36 -4.47
C MET A 346 -18.91 0.97 -4.98
N ARG A 347 -19.44 -0.21 -4.64
CA ARG A 347 -20.79 -0.64 -5.06
C ARG A 347 -21.90 0.23 -4.46
N LYS A 348 -21.80 0.55 -3.16
CA LYS A 348 -22.75 1.47 -2.52
C LYS A 348 -22.59 2.88 -3.09
N ALA A 349 -21.36 3.30 -3.35
CA ALA A 349 -21.10 4.59 -3.98
C ALA A 349 -21.84 4.73 -5.32
N VAL A 350 -21.77 3.72 -6.19
CA VAL A 350 -22.54 3.67 -7.45
C VAL A 350 -24.03 3.77 -7.19
N GLU A 351 -24.59 2.95 -6.29
CA GLU A 351 -26.02 2.94 -5.99
C GLU A 351 -26.55 4.32 -5.57
N TYR A 352 -25.84 4.99 -4.65
CA TYR A 352 -26.23 6.31 -4.16
C TYR A 352 -26.04 7.41 -5.21
N LEU A 353 -24.96 7.36 -6.01
CA LEU A 353 -24.70 8.33 -7.07
C LEU A 353 -25.69 8.18 -8.25
N GLU A 354 -26.11 6.97 -8.59
CA GLU A 354 -27.13 6.74 -9.62
C GLU A 354 -28.51 7.26 -9.19
N LYS A 355 -28.88 7.06 -7.91
CA LYS A 355 -30.10 7.65 -7.33
C LYS A 355 -30.04 9.17 -7.32
N SER A 356 -28.91 9.75 -6.91
CA SER A 356 -28.65 11.19 -6.97
C SER A 356 -28.80 11.73 -8.39
N LEU A 357 -28.17 11.08 -9.37
CA LEU A 357 -28.21 11.48 -10.78
C LEU A 357 -29.64 11.46 -11.35
N ALA A 358 -30.44 10.44 -11.02
CA ALA A 358 -31.83 10.34 -11.47
C ALA A 358 -32.67 11.53 -10.99
N ILE A 359 -32.48 11.94 -9.73
CA ILE A 359 -33.18 13.09 -9.15
C ILE A 359 -32.73 14.41 -9.79
N HIS A 360 -31.41 14.61 -9.99
CA HIS A 360 -30.89 15.82 -10.63
C HIS A 360 -31.40 15.97 -12.06
N ARG A 361 -31.49 14.86 -12.82
CA ARG A 361 -32.09 14.83 -14.16
C ARG A 361 -33.58 15.15 -14.15
N GLN A 362 -34.34 14.58 -13.21
CA GLN A 362 -35.77 14.85 -13.07
C GLN A 362 -36.04 16.33 -12.75
N ASN A 363 -35.20 16.92 -11.90
CA ASN A 363 -35.30 18.32 -11.50
C ASN A 363 -34.66 19.31 -12.50
N ARG A 364 -34.02 18.81 -13.56
CA ARG A 364 -33.25 19.60 -14.54
C ARG A 364 -32.15 20.48 -13.91
N ASP A 365 -31.55 19.99 -12.83
CA ASP A 365 -30.43 20.65 -12.15
C ASP A 365 -29.12 20.25 -12.84
N ARG A 366 -28.74 21.01 -13.87
CA ARG A 366 -27.59 20.70 -14.74
C ARG A 366 -26.25 20.74 -14.00
N GLU A 367 -26.11 21.64 -13.03
CA GLU A 367 -24.85 21.82 -12.30
C GLU A 367 -24.50 20.60 -11.44
N THR A 368 -25.47 20.17 -10.66
CA THR A 368 -25.33 18.97 -9.81
C THR A 368 -25.36 17.69 -10.63
N GLU A 369 -26.04 17.66 -11.79
CA GLU A 369 -25.95 16.56 -12.77
C GLU A 369 -24.50 16.36 -13.25
N GLY A 370 -23.84 17.43 -13.72
CA GLY A 370 -22.44 17.37 -14.18
C GLY A 370 -21.49 16.88 -13.08
N SER A 371 -21.63 17.44 -11.88
CA SER A 371 -20.83 17.04 -10.70
C SER A 371 -21.04 15.57 -10.29
N THR A 372 -22.28 15.08 -10.38
CA THR A 372 -22.63 13.69 -10.05
C THR A 372 -22.13 12.72 -11.11
N LEU A 373 -22.23 13.08 -12.40
CA LEU A 373 -21.64 12.30 -13.51
C LEU A 373 -20.13 12.20 -13.37
N GLY A 374 -19.44 13.29 -13.01
CA GLY A 374 -18.01 13.29 -12.74
C GLY A 374 -17.64 12.36 -11.57
N SER A 375 -18.39 12.44 -10.47
CA SER A 375 -18.21 11.57 -9.30
C SER A 375 -18.44 10.09 -9.65
N LEU A 376 -19.50 9.79 -10.39
CA LEU A 376 -19.83 8.44 -10.85
C LEU A 376 -18.76 7.91 -11.81
N GLY A 377 -18.24 8.76 -12.70
CA GLY A 377 -17.12 8.44 -13.58
C GLY A 377 -15.85 8.07 -12.81
N GLN A 378 -15.53 8.76 -11.71
CA GLN A 378 -14.41 8.40 -10.84
C GLN A 378 -14.61 7.04 -10.17
N VAL A 379 -15.83 6.74 -9.68
CA VAL A 379 -16.15 5.45 -9.05
C VAL A 379 -16.05 4.30 -10.07
N TYR A 380 -16.56 4.47 -11.29
CA TYR A 380 -16.40 3.48 -12.35
C TYR A 380 -14.94 3.30 -12.78
N ALA A 381 -14.13 4.36 -12.83
CA ALA A 381 -12.69 4.24 -13.04
C ALA A 381 -12.01 3.44 -11.93
N ALA A 382 -12.45 3.61 -10.68
CA ALA A 382 -11.94 2.83 -9.55
C ALA A 382 -12.33 1.35 -9.65
N LEU A 383 -13.54 1.04 -10.13
CA LEU A 383 -14.01 -0.33 -10.40
C LEU A 383 -13.31 -1.00 -11.60
N GLY A 384 -12.60 -0.22 -12.43
CA GLY A 384 -11.92 -0.72 -13.63
C GLY A 384 -12.75 -0.62 -14.91
N GLU A 385 -13.98 -0.10 -14.83
CA GLU A 385 -14.87 0.14 -15.98
C GLU A 385 -14.47 1.44 -16.70
N SER A 386 -13.30 1.40 -17.36
CA SER A 386 -12.68 2.60 -17.96
C SER A 386 -13.54 3.22 -19.07
N TYR A 387 -14.24 2.40 -19.88
CA TYR A 387 -15.14 2.90 -20.92
C TYR A 387 -16.33 3.68 -20.37
N LYS A 388 -16.98 3.14 -19.33
CA LYS A 388 -18.12 3.80 -18.67
C LYS A 388 -17.68 5.09 -17.98
N SER A 389 -16.49 5.08 -17.36
CA SER A 389 -15.88 6.29 -16.82
C SER A 389 -15.66 7.37 -17.89
N ILE A 390 -15.14 7.01 -19.07
CA ILE A 390 -14.93 7.94 -20.19
C ILE A 390 -16.27 8.48 -20.70
N GLU A 391 -17.29 7.63 -20.84
CA GLU A 391 -18.62 8.05 -21.30
C GLU A 391 -19.22 9.10 -20.34
N LEU A 392 -19.25 8.79 -19.04
CA LEU A 392 -19.77 9.69 -18.02
C LEU A 392 -18.95 10.98 -17.91
N GLY A 393 -17.62 10.87 -18.02
CA GLY A 393 -16.71 12.03 -18.03
C GLY A 393 -16.96 12.96 -19.22
N ARG A 394 -17.23 12.41 -20.41
CA ARG A 394 -17.58 13.20 -21.61
C ARG A 394 -18.94 13.88 -21.45
N GLN A 395 -19.92 13.19 -20.86
CA GLN A 395 -21.21 13.80 -20.54
C GLN A 395 -21.01 14.96 -19.56
N ALA A 396 -20.31 14.75 -18.44
CA ALA A 396 -20.01 15.81 -17.47
C ALA A 396 -19.29 17.01 -18.13
N LEU A 397 -18.27 16.74 -18.96
CA LEU A 397 -17.53 17.78 -19.68
C LEU A 397 -18.45 18.63 -20.58
N ALA A 398 -19.36 17.99 -21.32
CA ALA A 398 -20.31 18.70 -22.18
C ALA A 398 -21.24 19.61 -21.35
N ILE A 399 -21.71 19.14 -20.20
CA ILE A 399 -22.55 19.92 -19.28
C ILE A 399 -21.80 21.16 -18.77
N HIS A 400 -20.58 20.96 -18.23
CA HIS A 400 -19.81 22.07 -17.67
C HIS A 400 -19.47 23.12 -18.74
N ARG A 401 -19.17 22.70 -19.98
CA ARG A 401 -18.97 23.62 -21.11
C ARG A 401 -20.25 24.38 -21.49
N GLU A 402 -21.39 23.71 -21.52
CA GLU A 402 -22.69 24.34 -21.81
C GLU A 402 -23.02 25.44 -20.78
N MET A 403 -22.73 25.17 -19.50
CA MET A 403 -22.99 26.11 -18.41
C MET A 403 -21.92 27.22 -18.28
N GLY A 404 -20.79 27.11 -18.97
CA GLY A 404 -19.63 27.97 -18.74
C GLY A 404 -18.95 27.74 -17.38
N ASP A 405 -19.17 26.60 -16.74
CA ASP A 405 -18.52 26.22 -15.48
C ASP A 405 -17.09 25.76 -15.75
N ARG A 406 -16.17 26.72 -15.68
CA ARG A 406 -14.77 26.52 -16.00
C ARG A 406 -14.06 25.58 -15.02
N ARG A 407 -14.41 25.61 -13.72
CA ARG A 407 -13.84 24.66 -12.73
C ARG A 407 -14.34 23.24 -13.00
N GLY A 408 -15.64 23.07 -13.22
CA GLY A 408 -16.23 21.78 -13.56
C GLY A 408 -15.62 21.19 -14.83
N GLU A 409 -15.33 22.03 -15.84
CA GLU A 409 -14.61 21.62 -17.04
C GLU A 409 -13.22 21.05 -16.72
N GLY A 410 -12.42 21.77 -15.92
CA GLY A 410 -11.10 21.30 -15.49
C GLY A 410 -11.15 19.97 -14.74
N ASN A 411 -12.11 19.82 -13.82
CA ASN A 411 -12.34 18.57 -13.09
C ASN A 411 -12.74 17.41 -14.00
N ALA A 412 -13.65 17.65 -14.96
CA ALA A 412 -14.09 16.63 -15.91
C ALA A 412 -12.94 16.19 -16.84
N LEU A 413 -12.13 17.13 -17.34
CA LEU A 413 -10.94 16.83 -18.13
C LEU A 413 -9.90 16.04 -17.32
N GLY A 414 -9.69 16.41 -16.05
CA GLY A 414 -8.81 15.68 -15.13
C GLY A 414 -9.27 14.23 -14.92
N ASN A 415 -10.57 14.03 -14.73
CA ASN A 415 -11.18 12.70 -14.59
C ASN A 415 -11.05 11.86 -15.87
N LEU A 416 -11.29 12.47 -17.04
CA LEU A 416 -11.08 11.83 -18.34
C LEU A 416 -9.62 11.42 -18.52
N GLY A 417 -8.68 12.31 -18.19
CA GLY A 417 -7.25 12.01 -18.18
C GLY A 417 -6.93 10.78 -17.34
N GLY A 418 -7.46 10.72 -16.11
CA GLY A 418 -7.33 9.55 -15.24
C GLY A 418 -7.92 8.27 -15.82
N ALA A 419 -9.09 8.34 -16.48
CA ALA A 419 -9.74 7.20 -17.12
C ALA A 419 -8.95 6.67 -18.33
N TYR A 420 -8.44 7.55 -19.18
CA TYR A 420 -7.56 7.18 -20.31
C TYR A 420 -6.25 6.57 -19.82
N LEU A 421 -5.66 7.07 -18.72
CA LEU A 421 -4.50 6.41 -18.08
C LEU A 421 -4.82 4.99 -17.62
N LYS A 422 -6.04 4.71 -17.18
CA LYS A 422 -6.45 3.36 -16.76
C LYS A 422 -6.66 2.43 -17.95
N LEU A 423 -7.17 2.96 -19.07
CA LEU A 423 -7.33 2.26 -20.35
C LEU A 423 -5.98 1.91 -21.00
N GLY A 424 -4.96 2.74 -20.79
CA GLY A 424 -3.60 2.56 -21.31
C GLY A 424 -3.22 3.57 -22.39
N ASP A 425 -4.18 4.36 -22.88
CA ASP A 425 -3.93 5.45 -23.82
C ASP A 425 -3.34 6.66 -23.08
N THR A 426 -2.03 6.59 -22.89
CA THR A 426 -1.27 7.56 -22.08
C THR A 426 -1.13 8.90 -22.79
N ARG A 427 -1.14 8.91 -24.13
CA ARG A 427 -1.02 10.14 -24.93
C ARG A 427 -2.27 10.99 -24.80
N GLN A 428 -3.45 10.40 -25.04
CA GLN A 428 -4.72 11.11 -24.90
C GLN A 428 -4.93 11.60 -23.46
N ALA A 429 -4.50 10.81 -22.47
CA ALA A 429 -4.54 11.24 -21.09
C ALA A 429 -3.71 12.50 -20.81
N ILE A 430 -2.49 12.59 -21.36
CA ILE A 430 -1.62 13.76 -21.19
C ILE A 430 -2.26 15.01 -21.81
N GLU A 431 -2.91 14.90 -22.97
CA GLU A 431 -3.63 16.01 -23.60
C GLU A 431 -4.72 16.56 -22.68
N TYR A 432 -5.64 15.70 -22.21
CA TYR A 432 -6.71 16.10 -21.30
C TYR A 432 -6.17 16.67 -19.99
N LEU A 433 -5.11 16.08 -19.43
CA LEU A 433 -4.51 16.57 -18.19
C LEU A 433 -3.81 17.93 -18.38
N LYS A 434 -3.19 18.19 -19.54
CA LYS A 434 -2.61 19.51 -19.85
C LYS A 434 -3.68 20.59 -19.99
N GLU A 435 -4.79 20.28 -20.64
CA GLU A 435 -5.95 21.18 -20.71
C GLU A 435 -6.53 21.46 -19.32
N ALA A 436 -6.73 20.42 -18.51
CA ALA A 436 -7.18 20.55 -17.13
C ALA A 436 -6.23 21.42 -16.29
N LEU A 437 -4.91 21.23 -16.46
CA LEU A 437 -3.89 22.00 -15.74
C LEU A 437 -3.96 23.49 -16.10
N ALA A 438 -4.11 23.81 -17.39
CA ALA A 438 -4.24 25.19 -17.84
C ALA A 438 -5.47 25.87 -17.23
N ILE A 439 -6.60 25.16 -17.18
CA ILE A 439 -7.84 25.63 -16.57
C ILE A 439 -7.69 25.83 -15.06
N HIS A 440 -7.10 24.87 -14.35
CA HIS A 440 -6.90 25.00 -12.90
C HIS A 440 -5.98 26.16 -12.55
N ARG A 441 -4.94 26.42 -13.35
CA ARG A 441 -4.08 27.61 -13.21
C ARG A 441 -4.83 28.91 -13.52
N GLU A 442 -5.64 28.94 -14.58
CA GLU A 442 -6.51 30.07 -14.96
C GLU A 442 -7.44 30.46 -13.80
N MET A 443 -8.05 29.46 -13.17
CA MET A 443 -9.00 29.63 -12.06
C MET A 443 -8.33 29.84 -10.69
N GLY A 444 -6.99 29.75 -10.61
CA GLY A 444 -6.27 29.70 -9.34
C GLY A 444 -6.66 28.50 -8.46
N ASP A 445 -7.22 27.44 -9.00
CA ASP A 445 -7.56 26.22 -8.26
C ASP A 445 -6.29 25.43 -7.94
N ARG A 446 -5.61 25.83 -6.87
CA ARG A 446 -4.33 25.22 -6.43
C ARG A 446 -4.47 23.73 -6.15
N ARG A 447 -5.63 23.29 -5.63
CA ARG A 447 -5.86 21.87 -5.38
C ARG A 447 -6.04 21.09 -6.67
N GLY A 448 -6.88 21.60 -7.57
CA GLY A 448 -7.03 21.05 -8.90
C GLY A 448 -5.68 20.98 -9.61
N GLU A 449 -4.86 22.03 -9.51
CA GLU A 449 -3.52 22.10 -10.09
C GLU A 449 -2.62 20.98 -9.54
N ALA A 450 -2.50 20.86 -8.21
CA ALA A 450 -1.69 19.83 -7.57
C ALA A 450 -2.12 18.40 -7.96
N ASN A 451 -3.44 18.13 -7.96
CA ASN A 451 -3.99 16.83 -8.36
C ASN A 451 -3.69 16.51 -9.83
N THR A 452 -3.87 17.49 -10.74
CA THR A 452 -3.59 17.32 -12.17
C THR A 452 -2.09 17.13 -12.43
N LEU A 453 -1.22 17.86 -11.74
CA LEU A 453 0.23 17.68 -11.77
C LEU A 453 0.63 16.27 -11.30
N GLY A 454 0.04 15.78 -10.20
CA GLY A 454 0.24 14.41 -9.73
C GLY A 454 -0.19 13.36 -10.77
N ASN A 455 -1.32 13.57 -11.43
CA ASN A 455 -1.80 12.70 -12.50
C ASN A 455 -0.90 12.76 -13.76
N LEU A 456 -0.40 13.95 -14.13
CA LEU A 456 0.61 14.10 -15.19
C LEU A 456 1.89 13.36 -14.82
N GLY A 457 2.34 13.47 -13.58
CA GLY A 457 3.47 12.70 -13.06
C GLY A 457 3.25 11.19 -13.22
N GLY A 458 2.06 10.70 -12.86
CA GLY A 458 1.65 9.32 -13.10
C GLY A 458 1.65 8.94 -14.59
N ALA A 459 1.19 9.83 -15.47
CA ALA A 459 1.15 9.63 -16.92
C ALA A 459 2.55 9.51 -17.54
N TYR A 460 3.43 10.48 -17.27
CA TYR A 460 4.81 10.46 -17.74
C TYR A 460 5.59 9.26 -17.17
N SER A 461 5.32 8.87 -15.92
CA SER A 461 5.88 7.66 -15.33
C SER A 461 5.41 6.36 -16.01
N LYS A 462 4.23 6.37 -16.66
CA LYS A 462 3.75 5.25 -17.48
C LYS A 462 4.34 5.25 -18.89
N LEU A 463 4.56 6.43 -19.47
CA LEU A 463 5.21 6.62 -20.78
C LEU A 463 6.70 6.21 -20.74
N GLY A 464 7.32 6.28 -19.56
CA GLY A 464 8.73 5.95 -19.35
C GLY A 464 9.57 7.16 -18.96
N ASP A 465 9.09 8.38 -19.20
CA ASP A 465 9.76 9.62 -18.79
C ASP A 465 9.62 9.84 -17.28
N THR A 466 10.45 9.12 -16.54
CA THR A 466 10.45 9.15 -15.07
C THR A 466 11.00 10.47 -14.54
N ARG A 467 11.85 11.17 -15.30
CA ARG A 467 12.42 12.46 -14.89
C ARG A 467 11.37 13.56 -14.93
N GLN A 468 10.65 13.68 -16.05
CA GLN A 468 9.56 14.64 -16.15
C GLN A 468 8.44 14.30 -15.16
N ALA A 469 8.19 13.02 -14.90
CA ALA A 469 7.27 12.61 -13.85
C ALA A 469 7.66 13.16 -12.47
N ILE A 470 8.94 13.09 -12.10
CA ILE A 470 9.45 13.62 -10.83
C ILE A 470 9.29 15.14 -10.75
N GLU A 471 9.51 15.87 -11.84
CA GLU A 471 9.32 17.33 -11.88
C GLU A 471 7.88 17.72 -11.55
N PHE A 472 6.90 17.12 -12.24
CA PHE A 472 5.49 17.38 -11.97
C PHE A 472 5.05 16.97 -10.55
N ILE A 473 5.55 15.83 -10.04
CA ILE A 473 5.25 15.39 -8.68
C ILE A 473 5.86 16.34 -7.63
N LYS A 474 7.06 16.88 -7.86
CA LYS A 474 7.68 17.88 -6.98
C LYS A 474 6.91 19.20 -6.97
N GLU A 475 6.42 19.63 -8.12
CA GLU A 475 5.55 20.81 -8.21
C GLU A 475 4.25 20.58 -7.43
N ALA A 476 3.58 19.44 -7.62
CA ALA A 476 2.39 19.06 -6.84
C ALA A 476 2.66 19.04 -5.32
N LEU A 477 3.82 18.53 -4.89
CA LEU A 477 4.20 18.46 -3.49
C LEU A 477 4.35 19.84 -2.87
N ALA A 478 4.98 20.78 -3.59
CA ALA A 478 5.13 22.16 -3.13
C ALA A 478 3.76 22.81 -2.89
N ILE A 479 2.80 22.60 -3.81
CA ILE A 479 1.44 23.14 -3.67
C ILE A 479 0.71 22.49 -2.49
N HIS A 480 0.80 21.17 -2.31
CA HIS A 480 0.15 20.51 -1.17
C HIS A 480 0.71 20.97 0.18
N ARG A 481 2.03 21.24 0.27
CA ARG A 481 2.66 21.82 1.46
C ARG A 481 2.20 23.26 1.70
N GLU A 482 2.12 24.08 0.65
CA GLU A 482 1.61 25.46 0.73
C GLU A 482 0.15 25.52 1.22
N MET A 483 -0.69 24.55 0.83
CA MET A 483 -2.09 24.46 1.26
C MET A 483 -2.26 23.86 2.68
N GLY A 484 -1.19 23.39 3.32
CA GLY A 484 -1.27 22.67 4.61
C GLY A 484 -2.03 21.32 4.51
N GLY A 485 -2.18 20.77 3.31
CA GLY A 485 -2.96 19.55 3.08
C GLY A 485 -2.15 18.28 3.37
N ARG A 486 -2.07 17.88 4.64
CA ARG A 486 -1.26 16.72 5.10
C ARG A 486 -1.51 15.42 4.31
N ARG A 487 -2.77 15.10 3.98
CA ARG A 487 -3.10 13.91 3.18
C ARG A 487 -2.62 14.00 1.73
N GLY A 488 -2.76 15.18 1.11
CA GLY A 488 -2.24 15.42 -0.24
C GLY A 488 -0.71 15.38 -0.29
N GLU A 489 -0.06 15.92 0.74
CA GLU A 489 1.39 15.84 0.94
C GLU A 489 1.86 14.37 1.03
N ALA A 490 1.25 13.57 1.92
CA ALA A 490 1.61 12.17 2.11
C ALA A 490 1.44 11.33 0.83
N ASN A 491 0.31 11.49 0.14
CA ASN A 491 0.04 10.80 -1.13
C ASN A 491 1.08 11.17 -2.21
N THR A 492 1.43 12.46 -2.30
CA THR A 492 2.40 12.95 -3.30
C THR A 492 3.82 12.50 -2.97
N LEU A 493 4.21 12.45 -1.69
CA LEU A 493 5.47 11.83 -1.24
C LEU A 493 5.52 10.33 -1.59
N GLY A 494 4.39 9.62 -1.42
CA GLY A 494 4.27 8.22 -1.84
C GLY A 494 4.48 8.04 -3.35
N ASN A 495 3.87 8.91 -4.16
CA ASN A 495 4.06 8.93 -5.62
C ASN A 495 5.52 9.24 -6.00
N LEU A 496 6.16 10.16 -5.29
CA LEU A 496 7.56 10.51 -5.48
C LEU A 496 8.47 9.31 -5.17
N GLY A 497 8.22 8.62 -4.05
CA GLY A 497 8.89 7.38 -3.70
C GLY A 497 8.74 6.31 -4.78
N GLY A 498 7.53 6.13 -5.31
CA GLY A 498 7.28 5.24 -6.45
C GLY A 498 8.06 5.61 -7.72
N ALA A 499 8.17 6.91 -8.03
CA ALA A 499 8.91 7.42 -9.18
C ALA A 499 10.44 7.20 -9.03
N TYR A 500 11.01 7.53 -7.88
CA TYR A 500 12.43 7.26 -7.59
C TYR A 500 12.75 5.76 -7.59
N SER A 501 11.84 4.93 -7.10
CA SER A 501 11.95 3.47 -7.16
C SER A 501 11.97 2.94 -8.60
N LYS A 502 11.31 3.63 -9.55
CA LYS A 502 11.36 3.31 -10.98
C LYS A 502 12.63 3.82 -11.66
N LEU A 503 13.22 4.91 -11.18
CA LEU A 503 14.49 5.45 -11.67
C LEU A 503 15.70 4.59 -11.24
N GLY A 504 15.51 3.71 -10.24
CA GLY A 504 16.58 2.89 -9.65
C GLY A 504 17.19 3.52 -8.40
N GLU A 505 16.76 4.72 -8.01
CA GLU A 505 17.18 5.41 -6.79
C GLU A 505 16.39 4.91 -5.56
N THR A 506 16.49 3.60 -5.32
CA THR A 506 15.69 2.89 -4.30
C THR A 506 15.87 3.42 -2.88
N ARG A 507 17.05 3.96 -2.54
CA ARG A 507 17.30 4.57 -1.21
C ARG A 507 16.50 5.85 -1.00
N GLN A 508 16.53 6.77 -1.97
CA GLN A 508 15.71 7.99 -1.92
C GLN A 508 14.21 7.66 -1.91
N ALA A 509 13.81 6.62 -2.65
CA ALA A 509 12.43 6.14 -2.61
C ALA A 509 11.99 5.74 -1.19
N ILE A 510 12.85 5.04 -0.44
CA ILE A 510 12.57 4.65 0.94
C ILE A 510 12.47 5.88 1.86
N GLU A 511 13.30 6.91 1.67
CA GLU A 511 13.23 8.13 2.47
C GLU A 511 11.89 8.85 2.31
N TYR A 512 11.45 9.09 1.07
CA TYR A 512 10.15 9.72 0.81
C TYR A 512 8.96 8.87 1.30
N LEU A 513 9.04 7.54 1.16
CA LEU A 513 8.00 6.65 1.66
C LEU A 513 7.94 6.62 3.19
N LYS A 514 9.07 6.75 3.90
CA LYS A 514 9.09 6.88 5.37
C LYS A 514 8.48 8.20 5.82
N GLU A 515 8.74 9.29 5.10
CA GLU A 515 8.11 10.59 5.37
C GLU A 515 6.58 10.50 5.18
N ALA A 516 6.11 9.93 4.06
CA ALA A 516 4.69 9.69 3.82
C ALA A 516 4.04 8.84 4.92
N LEU A 517 4.71 7.78 5.37
CA LEU A 517 4.23 6.89 6.43
C LEU A 517 4.03 7.62 7.76
N ALA A 518 4.98 8.48 8.14
CA ALA A 518 4.89 9.27 9.36
C ALA A 518 3.66 10.20 9.33
N ILE A 519 3.39 10.84 8.18
CA ILE A 519 2.23 11.72 8.02
C ILE A 519 0.92 10.92 8.08
N HIS A 520 0.83 9.77 7.40
CA HIS A 520 -0.39 8.94 7.48
C HIS A 520 -0.67 8.45 8.91
N ARG A 521 0.36 8.08 9.68
CA ARG A 521 0.23 7.71 11.09
C ARG A 521 -0.23 8.86 11.97
N GLU A 522 0.36 10.05 11.80
CA GLU A 522 -0.04 11.27 12.51
C GLU A 522 -1.53 11.60 12.29
N MET A 523 -2.02 11.41 11.06
CA MET A 523 -3.43 11.65 10.70
C MET A 523 -4.38 10.52 11.10
N GLY A 524 -3.88 9.36 11.55
CA GLY A 524 -4.70 8.16 11.72
C GLY A 524 -5.29 7.61 10.41
N ASP A 525 -4.68 7.91 9.25
CA ASP A 525 -5.13 7.45 7.94
C ASP A 525 -4.68 6.01 7.68
N GLN A 526 -5.35 5.05 8.33
CA GLN A 526 -4.99 3.62 8.30
C GLN A 526 -4.86 3.06 6.86
N ARG A 527 -5.71 3.51 5.93
CA ARG A 527 -5.62 3.06 4.52
C ARG A 527 -4.37 3.59 3.82
N GLY A 528 -4.05 4.88 4.03
CA GLY A 528 -2.82 5.49 3.50
C GLY A 528 -1.56 4.89 4.10
N GLU A 529 -1.59 4.58 5.41
CA GLU A 529 -0.53 3.85 6.12
C GLU A 529 -0.27 2.48 5.46
N ALA A 530 -1.31 1.65 5.31
CA ALA A 530 -1.19 0.32 4.72
C ALA A 530 -0.64 0.36 3.28
N ASN A 531 -1.14 1.28 2.45
CA ASN A 531 -0.64 1.47 1.09
C ASN A 531 0.85 1.86 1.06
N THR A 532 1.27 2.74 1.99
CA THR A 532 2.66 3.20 2.09
C THR A 532 3.59 2.10 2.57
N LEU A 533 3.15 1.28 3.53
CA LEU A 533 3.86 0.08 3.99
C LEU A 533 4.03 -0.94 2.85
N GLY A 534 3.00 -1.16 2.03
CA GLY A 534 3.09 -2.00 0.83
C GLY A 534 4.14 -1.48 -0.18
N ASN A 535 4.16 -0.16 -0.40
CA ASN A 535 5.16 0.48 -1.27
C ASN A 535 6.59 0.38 -0.70
N LEU A 536 6.76 0.52 0.62
CA LEU A 536 8.03 0.27 1.30
C LEU A 536 8.48 -1.17 1.10
N GLY A 537 7.57 -2.14 1.29
CA GLY A 537 7.85 -3.54 1.02
C GLY A 537 8.33 -3.78 -0.41
N GLY A 538 7.68 -3.16 -1.39
CA GLY A 538 8.11 -3.18 -2.79
C GLY A 538 9.52 -2.58 -3.01
N ALA A 539 9.84 -1.48 -2.33
CA ALA A 539 11.15 -0.83 -2.41
C ALA A 539 12.26 -1.68 -1.77
N TYR A 540 12.06 -2.24 -0.57
CA TYR A 540 13.02 -3.17 0.05
C TYR A 540 13.21 -4.45 -0.78
N SER A 541 12.14 -4.94 -1.39
CA SER A 541 12.20 -6.08 -2.32
C SER A 541 13.04 -5.80 -3.58
N LYS A 542 13.16 -4.54 -4.01
CA LYS A 542 14.09 -4.13 -5.10
C LYS A 542 15.52 -3.95 -4.61
N LEU A 543 15.72 -3.55 -3.36
CA LEU A 543 17.03 -3.46 -2.72
C LEU A 543 17.65 -4.85 -2.45
N GLY A 544 16.86 -5.91 -2.54
CA GLY A 544 17.28 -7.29 -2.28
C GLY A 544 16.94 -7.79 -0.87
N ASP A 545 16.50 -6.91 0.03
CA ASP A 545 16.04 -7.28 1.37
C ASP A 545 14.60 -7.80 1.34
N THR A 546 14.46 -9.05 0.90
CA THR A 546 13.15 -9.69 0.74
C THR A 546 12.50 -10.00 2.09
N ARG A 547 13.28 -10.14 3.18
CA ARG A 547 12.73 -10.42 4.51
C ARG A 547 12.06 -9.18 5.09
N GLN A 548 12.76 -8.05 5.08
CA GLN A 548 12.20 -6.78 5.51
C GLN A 548 11.00 -6.37 4.64
N ALA A 549 11.06 -6.70 3.33
CA ALA A 549 9.90 -6.50 2.45
C ALA A 549 8.66 -7.27 2.93
N ILE A 550 8.80 -8.53 3.33
CA ILE A 550 7.68 -9.35 3.82
C ILE A 550 7.11 -8.77 5.12
N GLU A 551 7.95 -8.32 6.05
CA GLU A 551 7.50 -7.71 7.31
C GLU A 551 6.59 -6.50 7.07
N PHE A 552 7.02 -5.54 6.24
CA PHE A 552 6.19 -4.38 5.90
C PHE A 552 4.89 -4.74 5.18
N ILE A 553 4.92 -5.73 4.29
CA ILE A 553 3.72 -6.17 3.57
C ILE A 553 2.75 -6.90 4.53
N GLN A 554 3.25 -7.63 5.53
CA GLN A 554 2.42 -8.26 6.56
C GLN A 554 1.75 -7.24 7.48
N GLU A 555 2.47 -6.17 7.86
CA GLU A 555 1.89 -5.04 8.61
C GLU A 555 0.77 -4.37 7.80
N ALA A 556 0.99 -4.09 6.52
CA ALA A 556 -0.04 -3.57 5.62
C ALA A 556 -1.28 -4.48 5.53
N LEU A 557 -1.07 -5.81 5.48
CA LEU A 557 -2.16 -6.79 5.40
C LEU A 557 -3.02 -6.78 6.66
N ALA A 558 -2.39 -6.68 7.84
CA ALA A 558 -3.10 -6.60 9.11
C ALA A 558 -4.02 -5.38 9.16
N ILE A 559 -3.51 -4.21 8.75
CA ILE A 559 -4.29 -2.98 8.71
C ILE A 559 -5.44 -3.07 7.70
N HIS A 560 -5.20 -3.55 6.48
CA HIS A 560 -6.26 -3.72 5.48
C HIS A 560 -7.39 -4.65 5.96
N ARG A 561 -7.06 -5.73 6.69
CA ARG A 561 -8.04 -6.61 7.32
C ARG A 561 -8.79 -5.92 8.45
N GLU A 562 -8.11 -5.16 9.31
CA GLU A 562 -8.73 -4.39 10.40
C GLU A 562 -9.76 -3.39 9.88
N ILE A 563 -9.44 -2.66 8.81
CA ILE A 563 -10.35 -1.68 8.20
C ILE A 563 -11.35 -2.28 7.21
N SER A 564 -11.37 -3.61 7.05
CA SER A 564 -12.19 -4.32 6.05
C SER A 564 -12.01 -3.86 4.59
N ASP A 565 -10.83 -3.35 4.23
CA ASP A 565 -10.50 -2.97 2.84
C ASP A 565 -10.13 -4.23 2.04
N ARG A 566 -11.16 -4.95 1.57
CA ARG A 566 -11.01 -6.20 0.80
C ARG A 566 -10.13 -6.04 -0.44
N ARG A 567 -10.19 -4.89 -1.11
CA ARG A 567 -9.35 -4.64 -2.29
C ARG A 567 -7.88 -4.45 -1.89
N GLY A 568 -7.63 -3.67 -0.85
CA GLY A 568 -6.30 -3.50 -0.27
C GLY A 568 -5.71 -4.82 0.23
N GLU A 569 -6.53 -5.64 0.89
CA GLU A 569 -6.17 -7.00 1.31
C GLU A 569 -5.73 -7.87 0.14
N ALA A 570 -6.53 -7.96 -0.93
CA ALA A 570 -6.22 -8.74 -2.12
C ALA A 570 -4.91 -8.29 -2.80
N ASN A 571 -4.73 -6.98 -2.97
CA ASN A 571 -3.51 -6.40 -3.54
C ASN A 571 -2.28 -6.74 -2.68
N THR A 572 -2.42 -6.67 -1.36
CA THR A 572 -1.33 -6.93 -0.40
C THR A 572 -0.97 -8.42 -0.38
N LEU A 573 -1.94 -9.31 -0.44
CA LEU A 573 -1.73 -10.75 -0.63
C LEU A 573 -1.02 -11.05 -1.96
N GLY A 574 -1.37 -10.34 -3.03
CA GLY A 574 -0.65 -10.41 -4.31
C GLY A 574 0.82 -10.00 -4.18
N ASN A 575 1.10 -8.93 -3.43
CA ASN A 575 2.46 -8.47 -3.14
C ASN A 575 3.25 -9.48 -2.29
N LEU A 576 2.62 -10.12 -1.29
CA LEU A 576 3.22 -11.24 -0.55
C LEU A 576 3.55 -12.41 -1.49
N GLY A 577 2.61 -12.77 -2.37
CA GLY A 577 2.82 -13.80 -3.38
C GLY A 577 4.05 -13.53 -4.24
N GLY A 578 4.21 -12.28 -4.70
CA GLY A 578 5.39 -11.84 -5.42
C GLY A 578 6.68 -11.90 -4.60
N ALA A 579 6.64 -11.49 -3.32
CA ALA A 579 7.80 -11.52 -2.42
C ALA A 579 8.26 -12.96 -2.12
N TYR A 580 7.34 -13.87 -1.80
CA TYR A 580 7.65 -15.29 -1.59
C TYR A 580 8.16 -15.97 -2.86
N SER A 581 7.63 -15.59 -4.03
CA SER A 581 8.14 -16.07 -5.32
C SER A 581 9.61 -15.66 -5.53
N LYS A 582 9.99 -14.43 -5.18
CA LYS A 582 11.39 -13.97 -5.23
C LYS A 582 12.30 -14.69 -4.22
N LEU A 583 11.76 -15.05 -3.06
CA LEU A 583 12.46 -15.86 -2.04
C LEU A 583 12.66 -17.32 -2.50
N GLY A 584 11.94 -17.76 -3.53
CA GLY A 584 11.97 -19.13 -4.05
C GLY A 584 10.94 -20.06 -3.42
N ASP A 585 10.15 -19.57 -2.46
CA ASP A 585 9.02 -20.32 -1.89
C ASP A 585 7.79 -20.19 -2.79
N THR A 586 7.85 -20.92 -3.90
CA THR A 586 6.75 -20.95 -4.89
C THR A 586 5.45 -21.54 -4.32
N ARG A 587 5.50 -22.30 -3.22
CA ARG A 587 4.30 -22.88 -2.60
C ARG A 587 3.53 -21.79 -1.87
N GLN A 588 4.16 -21.08 -0.95
CA GLN A 588 3.54 -19.95 -0.25
C GLN A 588 3.09 -18.87 -1.23
N ALA A 589 3.89 -18.60 -2.27
CA ALA A 589 3.50 -17.67 -3.33
C ALA A 589 2.15 -18.02 -3.97
N ILE A 590 1.94 -19.29 -4.33
CA ILE A 590 0.67 -19.76 -4.93
C ILE A 590 -0.48 -19.71 -3.93
N GLU A 591 -0.26 -20.03 -2.66
CA GLU A 591 -1.30 -19.98 -1.61
C GLU A 591 -1.83 -18.54 -1.45
N TYR A 592 -0.96 -17.55 -1.26
CA TYR A 592 -1.37 -16.14 -1.16
C TYR A 592 -2.02 -15.60 -2.43
N LEU A 593 -1.50 -15.96 -3.61
CA LEU A 593 -2.10 -15.53 -4.87
C LEU A 593 -3.49 -16.13 -5.11
N LYS A 594 -3.75 -17.36 -4.65
CA LYS A 594 -5.10 -17.95 -4.71
C LYS A 594 -6.08 -17.25 -3.77
N GLU A 595 -5.63 -16.87 -2.58
CA GLU A 595 -6.43 -16.06 -1.66
C GLU A 595 -6.77 -14.70 -2.28
N ALA A 596 -5.78 -13.98 -2.81
CA ALA A 596 -5.99 -12.72 -3.52
C ALA A 596 -6.99 -12.86 -4.68
N LEU A 597 -6.88 -13.93 -5.48
CA LEU A 597 -7.78 -14.21 -6.60
C LEU A 597 -9.22 -14.38 -6.15
N ALA A 598 -9.46 -15.12 -5.06
CA ALA A 598 -10.78 -15.33 -4.51
C ALA A 598 -11.43 -14.00 -4.08
N ILE A 599 -10.66 -13.13 -3.43
CA ILE A 599 -11.14 -11.81 -3.00
C ILE A 599 -11.44 -10.91 -4.21
N HIS A 600 -10.55 -10.85 -5.21
CA HIS A 600 -10.80 -10.05 -6.40
C HIS A 600 -12.08 -10.50 -7.14
N ARG A 601 -12.33 -11.81 -7.22
CA ARG A 601 -13.58 -12.37 -7.78
C ARG A 601 -14.81 -12.01 -6.94
N GLU A 602 -14.71 -12.10 -5.61
CA GLU A 602 -15.79 -11.74 -4.68
C GLU A 602 -16.23 -10.27 -4.86
N ILE A 603 -15.26 -9.35 -4.90
CA ILE A 603 -15.53 -7.91 -5.03
C ILE A 603 -15.81 -7.48 -6.48
N GLY A 604 -15.56 -8.34 -7.46
CA GLY A 604 -15.73 -8.07 -8.89
C GLY A 604 -14.64 -7.18 -9.50
N ASP A 605 -13.45 -7.12 -8.91
CA ASP A 605 -12.30 -6.39 -9.46
C ASP A 605 -11.66 -7.20 -10.59
N ARG A 606 -12.22 -7.10 -11.80
CA ARG A 606 -11.77 -7.83 -13.00
C ARG A 606 -10.31 -7.55 -13.33
N ARG A 607 -9.84 -6.32 -13.12
CA ARG A 607 -8.43 -5.95 -13.37
C ARG A 607 -7.50 -6.62 -12.36
N GLY A 608 -7.87 -6.61 -11.08
CA GLY A 608 -7.14 -7.30 -10.02
C GLY A 608 -7.13 -8.82 -10.21
N GLU A 609 -8.25 -9.39 -10.66
CA GLU A 609 -8.38 -10.80 -11.05
C GLU A 609 -7.37 -11.16 -12.15
N ALA A 610 -7.38 -10.43 -13.27
CA ALA A 610 -6.47 -10.68 -14.39
C ALA A 610 -4.99 -10.55 -14.00
N SER A 611 -4.66 -9.52 -13.20
CA SER A 611 -3.30 -9.31 -12.70
C SER A 611 -2.83 -10.46 -11.79
N THR A 612 -3.73 -10.95 -10.93
CA THR A 612 -3.44 -12.07 -10.02
C THR A 612 -3.31 -13.38 -10.79
N LEU A 613 -4.13 -13.62 -11.81
CA LEU A 613 -3.99 -14.76 -12.72
C LEU A 613 -2.65 -14.73 -13.47
N GLY A 614 -2.21 -13.57 -13.95
CA GLY A 614 -0.88 -13.41 -14.56
C GLY A 614 0.25 -13.74 -13.58
N ASN A 615 0.14 -13.28 -12.33
CA ASN A 615 1.11 -13.61 -11.27
C ASN A 615 1.10 -15.10 -10.91
N LEU A 616 -0.08 -15.74 -10.86
CA LEU A 616 -0.19 -17.20 -10.71
C LEU A 616 0.50 -17.90 -11.88
N GLY A 617 0.26 -17.46 -13.11
CA GLY A 617 0.95 -17.96 -14.30
C GLY A 617 2.47 -17.94 -14.14
N GLY A 618 3.02 -16.82 -13.69
CA GLY A 618 4.44 -16.67 -13.36
C GLY A 618 4.93 -17.61 -12.24
N ALA A 619 4.15 -17.78 -11.18
CA ALA A 619 4.49 -18.66 -10.05
C ALA A 619 4.49 -20.14 -10.46
N TYR A 620 3.47 -20.60 -11.19
CA TYR A 620 3.41 -21.97 -11.74
C TYR A 620 4.53 -22.22 -12.74
N SER A 621 4.85 -21.22 -13.59
CA SER A 621 5.99 -21.27 -14.52
C SER A 621 7.35 -21.38 -13.79
N SER A 622 7.45 -20.82 -12.59
CA SER A 622 8.66 -20.91 -11.76
C SER A 622 8.77 -22.24 -11.02
N ARG A 623 7.63 -22.85 -10.69
CA ARG A 623 7.53 -24.21 -10.13
C ARG A 623 7.80 -25.30 -11.17
N GLY A 624 7.76 -24.97 -12.46
CA GLY A 624 7.97 -25.90 -13.59
C GLY A 624 6.68 -26.48 -14.17
N ASP A 625 5.52 -26.04 -13.69
CA ASP A 625 4.20 -26.48 -14.15
C ASP A 625 3.74 -25.56 -15.29
N ILE A 626 4.32 -25.77 -16.47
CA ILE A 626 4.19 -24.86 -17.61
C ILE A 626 2.78 -24.87 -18.20
N HIS A 627 2.08 -26.01 -18.15
CA HIS A 627 0.69 -26.10 -18.64
C HIS A 627 -0.25 -25.22 -17.83
N GLN A 628 -0.20 -25.29 -16.50
CA GLN A 628 -0.98 -24.40 -15.63
C GLN A 628 -0.62 -22.93 -15.84
N ALA A 629 0.67 -22.64 -16.08
CA ALA A 629 1.10 -21.27 -16.37
C ALA A 629 0.45 -20.69 -17.63
N ILE A 630 0.31 -21.52 -18.69
CA ILE A 630 -0.35 -21.13 -19.94
C ILE A 630 -1.84 -20.87 -19.71
N GLU A 631 -2.54 -21.76 -19.00
CA GLU A 631 -3.98 -21.63 -18.74
C GLU A 631 -4.29 -20.33 -17.98
N PHE A 632 -3.62 -20.07 -16.86
CA PHE A 632 -3.81 -18.83 -16.11
C PHE A 632 -3.46 -17.58 -16.92
N SER A 633 -2.42 -17.63 -17.77
CA SER A 633 -2.04 -16.49 -18.61
C SER A 633 -3.05 -16.24 -19.75
N LYS A 634 -3.71 -17.29 -20.27
CA LYS A 634 -4.81 -17.17 -21.24
C LYS A 634 -6.06 -16.57 -20.60
N GLU A 635 -6.42 -17.01 -19.39
CA GLU A 635 -7.53 -16.43 -18.62
C GLU A 635 -7.28 -14.93 -18.37
N ALA A 636 -6.08 -14.57 -17.89
CA ALA A 636 -5.70 -13.17 -17.70
C ALA A 636 -5.84 -12.36 -19.00
N LEU A 637 -5.33 -12.88 -20.11
CA LEU A 637 -5.42 -12.24 -21.42
C LEU A 637 -6.87 -11.99 -21.85
N ALA A 638 -7.76 -12.96 -21.66
CA ALA A 638 -9.17 -12.82 -21.99
C ALA A 638 -9.84 -11.68 -21.21
N ILE A 639 -9.57 -11.60 -19.89
CA ILE A 639 -10.12 -10.54 -19.04
C ILE A 639 -9.56 -9.17 -19.42
N HIS A 640 -8.25 -9.07 -19.66
CA HIS A 640 -7.64 -7.79 -20.07
C HIS A 640 -8.24 -7.26 -21.39
N ARG A 641 -8.54 -8.16 -22.34
CA ARG A 641 -9.25 -7.81 -23.59
C ARG A 641 -10.70 -7.38 -23.34
N GLU A 642 -11.42 -8.09 -22.48
CA GLU A 642 -12.80 -7.77 -22.09
C GLU A 642 -12.91 -6.35 -21.53
N ILE A 643 -11.98 -5.96 -20.64
CA ILE A 643 -12.00 -4.63 -20.00
C ILE A 643 -11.26 -3.55 -20.80
N GLY A 644 -10.66 -3.90 -21.95
CA GLY A 644 -9.88 -3.00 -22.79
C GLY A 644 -8.54 -2.53 -22.20
N ASP A 645 -7.97 -3.23 -21.23
CA ASP A 645 -6.66 -2.88 -20.64
C ASP A 645 -5.53 -3.33 -21.57
N ARG A 646 -5.18 -2.48 -22.55
CA ARG A 646 -4.15 -2.75 -23.56
C ARG A 646 -2.79 -3.08 -22.96
N ARG A 647 -2.42 -2.39 -21.87
CA ARG A 647 -1.15 -2.66 -21.18
C ARG A 647 -1.16 -4.04 -20.53
N GLY A 648 -2.24 -4.41 -19.86
CA GLY A 648 -2.39 -5.73 -19.27
C GLY A 648 -2.50 -6.86 -20.30
N GLU A 649 -3.09 -6.59 -21.47
CA GLU A 649 -3.06 -7.49 -22.62
C GLU A 649 -1.62 -7.78 -23.06
N SER A 650 -0.80 -6.74 -23.22
CA SER A 650 0.62 -6.88 -23.55
C SER A 650 1.37 -7.72 -22.50
N ILE A 651 1.16 -7.46 -21.21
CA ILE A 651 1.79 -8.23 -20.12
C ILE A 651 1.38 -9.72 -20.18
N SER A 652 0.10 -10.00 -20.44
CA SER A 652 -0.41 -11.37 -20.52
C SER A 652 0.15 -12.11 -21.73
N LEU A 653 0.30 -11.44 -22.88
CA LEU A 653 0.97 -11.98 -24.07
C LEU A 653 2.46 -12.28 -23.78
N ALA A 654 3.17 -11.38 -23.09
CA ALA A 654 4.56 -11.61 -22.70
C ALA A 654 4.72 -12.78 -21.72
N ASN A 655 3.75 -12.97 -20.81
CA ASN A 655 3.73 -14.14 -19.91
C ASN A 655 3.49 -15.45 -20.67
N LEU A 656 2.55 -15.46 -21.63
CA LEU A 656 2.34 -16.59 -22.52
C LEU A 656 3.59 -16.90 -23.35
N ALA A 657 4.22 -15.87 -23.92
CA ALA A 657 5.45 -15.99 -24.68
C ALA A 657 6.57 -16.69 -23.88
N GLY A 658 6.75 -16.26 -22.63
CA GLY A 658 7.71 -16.87 -21.70
C GLY A 658 7.35 -18.31 -21.35
N ALA A 659 6.06 -18.63 -21.18
CA ALA A 659 5.60 -19.98 -20.89
C ALA A 659 5.82 -20.93 -22.09
N TYR A 660 5.45 -20.54 -23.31
CA TYR A 660 5.69 -21.33 -24.52
C TYR A 660 7.18 -21.51 -24.82
N SER A 661 8.00 -20.48 -24.60
CA SER A 661 9.46 -20.58 -24.72
C SER A 661 10.05 -21.62 -23.76
N LYS A 662 9.52 -21.73 -22.53
CA LYS A 662 9.93 -22.75 -21.55
C LYS A 662 9.42 -24.15 -21.89
N LEU A 663 8.27 -24.25 -22.56
CA LEU A 663 7.72 -25.53 -23.05
C LEU A 663 8.58 -26.11 -24.20
N GLY A 664 9.38 -25.27 -24.86
CA GLY A 664 10.24 -25.63 -25.99
C GLY A 664 9.76 -25.09 -27.33
N ASP A 665 8.55 -24.51 -27.39
CA ASP A 665 8.04 -23.84 -28.59
C ASP A 665 8.53 -22.39 -28.65
N VAL A 666 9.83 -22.24 -28.96
CA VAL A 666 10.50 -20.94 -29.01
C VAL A 666 9.91 -20.05 -30.10
N GLN A 667 9.44 -20.61 -31.21
CA GLN A 667 8.90 -19.83 -32.33
C GLN A 667 7.53 -19.22 -31.98
N LEU A 668 6.64 -19.99 -31.35
CA LEU A 668 5.38 -19.46 -30.84
C LEU A 668 5.61 -18.45 -29.72
N GLY A 669 6.62 -18.68 -28.87
CA GLY A 669 7.07 -17.72 -27.88
C GLY A 669 7.46 -16.36 -28.50
N ILE A 670 8.23 -16.39 -29.59
CA ILE A 670 8.63 -15.18 -30.33
C ILE A 670 7.40 -14.45 -30.92
N ASP A 671 6.46 -15.16 -31.54
CA ASP A 671 5.22 -14.56 -32.09
C ASP A 671 4.42 -13.82 -31.00
N TYR A 672 4.26 -14.43 -29.82
CA TYR A 672 3.59 -13.75 -28.70
C TYR A 672 4.36 -12.53 -28.18
N TYR A 673 5.69 -12.57 -28.13
CA TYR A 673 6.49 -11.40 -27.78
C TYR A 673 6.38 -10.27 -28.81
N GLU A 674 6.37 -10.59 -30.10
CA GLU A 674 6.20 -9.60 -31.18
C GLU A 674 4.81 -8.95 -31.13
N ARG A 675 3.75 -9.70 -30.82
CA ARG A 675 2.41 -9.15 -30.58
C ARG A 675 2.37 -8.23 -29.35
N SER A 676 3.01 -8.64 -28.26
CA SER A 676 3.13 -7.80 -27.07
C SER A 676 3.90 -6.51 -27.36
N LEU A 677 4.96 -6.58 -28.18
CA LEU A 677 5.74 -5.42 -28.59
C LEU A 677 4.91 -4.44 -29.40
N ALA A 678 4.15 -4.92 -30.38
CA ALA A 678 3.27 -4.08 -31.20
C ALA A 678 2.25 -3.30 -30.35
N ILE A 679 1.71 -3.92 -29.29
CA ILE A 679 0.80 -3.22 -28.36
C ILE A 679 1.55 -2.16 -27.55
N ASN A 680 2.77 -2.46 -27.08
CA ASN A 680 3.55 -1.48 -26.33
C ASN A 680 3.92 -0.25 -27.19
N GLU A 681 4.28 -0.47 -28.46
CA GLU A 681 4.54 0.60 -29.45
C GLU A 681 3.28 1.44 -29.73
N GLU A 682 2.11 0.80 -29.85
CA GLU A 682 0.82 1.48 -30.03
C GLU A 682 0.50 2.43 -28.86
N ILE A 683 0.66 1.96 -27.63
CA ILE A 683 0.34 2.75 -26.43
C ILE A 683 1.50 3.66 -25.98
N GLY A 684 2.67 3.53 -26.59
CA GLY A 684 3.91 4.23 -26.22
C GLY A 684 4.47 3.85 -24.85
N ASP A 685 4.31 2.60 -24.40
CA ASP A 685 4.92 2.11 -23.15
C ASP A 685 6.39 1.74 -23.40
N LEU A 686 7.27 2.75 -23.42
CA LEU A 686 8.71 2.58 -23.68
C LEU A 686 9.36 1.55 -22.75
N ARG A 687 8.94 1.48 -21.48
CA ARG A 687 9.45 0.48 -20.54
C ARG A 687 8.99 -0.93 -20.92
N GLY A 688 7.74 -1.07 -21.36
CA GLY A 688 7.21 -2.32 -21.92
C GLY A 688 7.97 -2.76 -23.18
N GLU A 689 8.23 -1.84 -24.10
CA GLU A 689 9.02 -2.06 -25.31
C GLU A 689 10.43 -2.56 -24.98
N ALA A 690 11.15 -1.84 -24.10
CA ALA A 690 12.50 -2.19 -23.69
C ALA A 690 12.57 -3.59 -23.05
N LYS A 691 11.61 -3.91 -22.17
CA LYS A 691 11.51 -5.24 -21.55
C LYS A 691 11.23 -6.33 -22.59
N ASN A 692 10.36 -6.06 -23.56
CA ASN A 692 10.09 -7.00 -24.64
C ASN A 692 11.32 -7.24 -25.51
N PHE A 693 12.06 -6.18 -25.85
CA PHE A 693 13.33 -6.30 -26.56
C PHE A 693 14.37 -7.12 -25.79
N ASP A 694 14.48 -6.93 -24.47
CA ASP A 694 15.33 -7.78 -23.62
C ASP A 694 14.93 -9.27 -23.68
N THR A 695 13.62 -9.55 -23.61
CA THR A 695 13.13 -10.93 -23.68
C THR A 695 13.28 -11.55 -25.06
N LEU A 696 13.02 -10.79 -26.13
CA LEU A 696 13.23 -11.19 -27.52
C LEU A 696 14.70 -11.45 -27.80
N SER A 697 15.60 -10.61 -27.29
CA SER A 697 17.05 -10.84 -27.37
C SER A 697 17.42 -12.21 -26.79
N GLY A 698 16.92 -12.52 -25.59
CA GLY A 698 17.13 -13.84 -24.98
C GLY A 698 16.55 -15.00 -25.79
N ALA A 699 15.33 -14.84 -26.32
CA ALA A 699 14.66 -15.86 -27.13
C ALA A 699 15.40 -16.14 -28.45
N TYR A 700 15.80 -15.09 -29.17
CA TYR A 700 16.58 -15.21 -30.41
C TYR A 700 17.99 -15.76 -30.17
N LEU A 701 18.59 -15.47 -29.02
CA LEU A 701 19.87 -16.08 -28.64
C LEU A 701 19.73 -17.59 -28.44
N ASN A 702 18.65 -18.03 -27.79
CA ASN A 702 18.36 -19.44 -27.56
C ASN A 702 17.99 -20.20 -28.85
N SER A 703 17.36 -19.54 -29.82
CA SER A 703 17.09 -20.12 -31.16
C SER A 703 18.32 -20.11 -32.07
N GLY A 704 19.45 -19.57 -31.61
CA GLY A 704 20.71 -19.52 -32.36
C GLY A 704 20.86 -18.32 -33.29
N ASN A 705 19.87 -17.43 -33.37
CA ASN A 705 19.95 -16.21 -34.17
C ASN A 705 20.64 -15.08 -33.39
N ARG A 706 21.98 -15.14 -33.36
CA ARG A 706 22.84 -14.22 -32.60
C ARG A 706 22.75 -12.77 -33.09
N LEU A 707 22.55 -12.55 -34.40
CA LEU A 707 22.47 -11.20 -34.97
C LEU A 707 21.22 -10.46 -34.48
N LYS A 708 20.04 -11.09 -34.58
CA LYS A 708 18.80 -10.52 -34.03
C LYS A 708 18.90 -10.33 -32.51
N ALA A 709 19.55 -11.25 -31.80
CA ALA A 709 19.74 -11.12 -30.36
C ALA A 709 20.54 -9.86 -29.98
N ILE A 710 21.57 -9.51 -30.76
CA ILE A 710 22.33 -8.27 -30.56
C ILE A 710 21.48 -7.05 -30.92
N GLU A 711 20.83 -7.04 -32.08
CA GLU A 711 19.98 -5.93 -32.52
C GLU A 711 18.92 -5.57 -31.46
N PHE A 712 18.21 -6.56 -30.93
CA PHE A 712 17.20 -6.31 -29.90
C PHE A 712 17.81 -5.86 -28.57
N ALA A 713 18.97 -6.38 -28.18
CA ALA A 713 19.64 -5.91 -26.96
C ALA A 713 20.17 -4.47 -27.10
N GLU A 714 20.60 -4.05 -28.29
CA GLU A 714 20.97 -2.66 -28.57
C GLU A 714 19.75 -1.73 -28.51
N LYS A 715 18.61 -2.14 -29.07
CA LYS A 715 17.35 -1.39 -28.96
C LYS A 715 16.88 -1.26 -27.51
N ALA A 716 16.91 -2.36 -26.74
CA ALA A 716 16.60 -2.34 -25.32
C ALA A 716 17.51 -1.37 -24.55
N LEU A 717 18.82 -1.43 -24.80
CA LEU A 717 19.81 -0.54 -24.16
C LEU A 717 19.54 0.94 -24.48
N ALA A 718 19.23 1.26 -25.74
CA ALA A 718 18.93 2.62 -26.15
C ALA A 718 17.72 3.19 -25.40
N ILE A 719 16.62 2.43 -25.35
CA ILE A 719 15.41 2.86 -24.65
C ILE A 719 15.64 2.95 -23.14
N HIS A 720 16.30 1.96 -22.52
CA HIS A 720 16.60 2.01 -21.08
C HIS A 720 17.45 3.23 -20.69
N ARG A 721 18.41 3.64 -21.54
CA ARG A 721 19.18 4.87 -21.35
C ARG A 721 18.32 6.13 -21.51
N GLU A 722 17.42 6.15 -22.48
CA GLU A 722 16.48 7.25 -22.71
C GLU A 722 15.56 7.48 -21.51
N ILE A 723 14.92 6.41 -21.01
CA ILE A 723 13.99 6.47 -19.87
C ILE A 723 14.69 6.58 -18.51
N GLY A 724 16.02 6.44 -18.48
CA GLY A 724 16.83 6.48 -17.26
C GLY A 724 16.67 5.25 -16.35
N ASP A 725 16.25 4.10 -16.88
CA ASP A 725 16.10 2.87 -16.10
C ASP A 725 17.45 2.17 -15.90
N LEU A 726 18.14 2.52 -14.81
CA LEU A 726 19.49 2.00 -14.53
C LEU A 726 19.53 0.47 -14.41
N HIS A 727 18.49 -0.16 -13.84
CA HIS A 727 18.41 -1.62 -13.76
C HIS A 727 18.23 -2.24 -15.15
N GLY A 728 17.41 -1.62 -15.99
CA GLY A 728 17.23 -2.00 -17.39
C GLY A 728 18.52 -1.89 -18.21
N VAL A 729 19.29 -0.81 -18.02
CA VAL A 729 20.60 -0.63 -18.67
C VAL A 729 21.56 -1.77 -18.31
N VAL A 730 21.65 -2.14 -17.03
CA VAL A 730 22.48 -3.27 -16.57
C VAL A 730 22.02 -4.59 -17.20
N ALA A 731 20.71 -4.83 -17.27
CA ALA A 731 20.15 -6.03 -17.87
C ALA A 731 20.43 -6.12 -19.39
N ALA A 732 20.24 -5.04 -20.13
CA ALA A 732 20.50 -4.97 -21.56
C ALA A 732 21.99 -5.12 -21.90
N LEU A 733 22.89 -4.46 -21.13
CA LEU A 733 24.33 -4.66 -21.26
C LEU A 733 24.75 -6.11 -20.96
N ALA A 734 24.15 -6.74 -19.96
CA ALA A 734 24.39 -8.16 -19.67
C ALA A 734 23.88 -9.07 -20.80
N ASN A 735 22.75 -8.74 -21.43
CA ASN A 735 22.25 -9.44 -22.61
C ASN A 735 23.19 -9.29 -23.81
N LEU A 736 23.71 -8.07 -24.08
CA LEU A 736 24.72 -7.82 -25.10
C LEU A 736 25.99 -8.62 -24.83
N GLY A 737 26.52 -8.58 -23.61
CA GLY A 737 27.69 -9.35 -23.22
C GLY A 737 27.49 -10.86 -23.46
N ARG A 738 26.31 -11.38 -23.14
CA ARG A 738 25.97 -12.78 -23.39
C ARG A 738 25.90 -13.09 -24.89
N SER A 739 25.29 -12.21 -25.68
CA SER A 739 25.17 -12.37 -27.13
C SER A 739 26.52 -12.34 -27.84
N TYR A 740 27.41 -11.40 -27.50
CA TYR A 740 28.77 -11.34 -28.05
C TYR A 740 29.66 -12.51 -27.60
N SER A 741 29.54 -12.93 -26.33
CA SER A 741 30.26 -14.13 -25.86
C SER A 741 29.83 -15.38 -26.63
N CYS A 742 28.54 -15.52 -26.95
CA CYS A 742 28.03 -16.62 -27.78
C CYS A 742 28.43 -16.48 -29.26
N GLN A 743 28.61 -15.25 -29.76
CA GLN A 743 29.10 -14.97 -31.12
C GLN A 743 30.57 -15.37 -31.30
N GLY A 744 31.33 -15.48 -30.20
CA GLY A 744 32.75 -15.80 -30.22
C GLY A 744 33.66 -14.58 -30.04
N ASP A 745 33.12 -13.44 -29.57
CA ASP A 745 33.89 -12.23 -29.24
C ASP A 745 33.84 -11.98 -27.72
N PRO A 746 34.59 -12.75 -26.92
CA PRO A 746 34.60 -12.61 -25.46
C PRO A 746 35.24 -11.31 -24.98
N HIS A 747 36.07 -10.64 -25.80
CA HIS A 747 36.67 -9.35 -25.44
C HIS A 747 35.62 -8.24 -25.41
N LYS A 748 34.77 -8.14 -26.44
CA LYS A 748 33.63 -7.20 -26.39
C LYS A 748 32.66 -7.53 -25.27
N ALA A 749 32.43 -8.83 -25.02
CA ALA A 749 31.56 -9.26 -23.94
C ALA A 749 32.02 -8.76 -22.56
N ILE A 750 33.32 -8.81 -22.28
CA ILE A 750 33.90 -8.30 -21.03
C ILE A 750 33.62 -6.81 -20.88
N GLY A 751 33.84 -6.00 -21.92
CA GLY A 751 33.58 -4.55 -21.87
C GLY A 751 32.14 -4.21 -21.48
N PHE A 752 31.15 -4.91 -22.07
CA PHE A 752 29.75 -4.72 -21.69
C PHE A 752 29.43 -5.16 -20.26
N TYR A 753 30.01 -6.27 -19.80
CA TYR A 753 29.81 -6.73 -18.43
C TYR A 753 30.49 -5.82 -17.39
N GLU A 754 31.65 -5.25 -17.70
CA GLU A 754 32.35 -4.28 -16.84
C GLU A 754 31.56 -2.96 -16.75
N GLU A 755 31.02 -2.47 -17.86
CA GLU A 755 30.12 -1.30 -17.84
C GLU A 755 28.88 -1.59 -16.98
N ALA A 756 28.24 -2.75 -17.17
CA ALA A 756 27.09 -3.17 -16.38
C ALA A 756 27.44 -3.25 -14.88
N LEU A 757 28.62 -3.80 -14.54
CA LEU A 757 29.09 -3.92 -13.16
C LEU A 757 29.34 -2.54 -12.53
N ALA A 758 29.99 -1.62 -13.25
CA ALA A 758 30.25 -0.27 -12.78
C ALA A 758 28.97 0.52 -12.51
N ILE A 759 27.94 0.34 -13.34
CA ILE A 759 26.62 0.94 -13.12
C ILE A 759 25.92 0.30 -11.92
N ASN A 760 25.95 -1.03 -11.82
CA ASN A 760 25.32 -1.79 -10.73
C ASN A 760 25.86 -1.42 -9.34
N LEU A 761 27.17 -1.20 -9.23
CA LEU A 761 27.84 -0.80 -7.98
C LEU A 761 27.33 0.55 -7.44
N LYS A 762 26.73 1.42 -8.27
CA LYS A 762 26.19 2.71 -7.82
C LYS A 762 24.93 2.58 -6.98
N PHE A 763 24.11 1.55 -7.20
CA PHE A 763 22.84 1.36 -6.49
C PHE A 763 22.76 0.06 -5.68
N GLY A 764 23.74 -0.84 -5.81
CA GLY A 764 24.01 -1.90 -4.83
C GLY A 764 23.13 -3.15 -4.93
N ASP A 765 22.75 -3.57 -6.15
CA ASP A 765 22.14 -4.90 -6.33
C ASP A 765 23.23 -5.99 -6.28
N ILE A 766 23.41 -6.55 -5.08
CA ILE A 766 24.40 -7.59 -4.78
C ILE A 766 24.21 -8.87 -5.62
N ARG A 767 22.97 -9.18 -6.02
CA ARG A 767 22.68 -10.41 -6.79
C ARG A 767 23.11 -10.25 -8.24
N ALA A 768 22.80 -9.09 -8.83
CA ALA A 768 23.24 -8.73 -10.16
C ALA A 768 24.77 -8.65 -10.22
N GLU A 769 25.41 -8.09 -9.19
CA GLU A 769 26.87 -8.03 -9.04
C GLU A 769 27.50 -9.43 -9.12
N ALA A 770 27.06 -10.36 -8.28
CA ALA A 770 27.56 -11.72 -8.26
C ALA A 770 27.42 -12.41 -9.63
N LYS A 771 26.31 -12.16 -10.33
CA LYS A 771 26.03 -12.72 -11.65
C LYS A 771 26.94 -12.14 -12.74
N LEU A 772 27.15 -10.83 -12.75
CA LEU A 772 28.04 -10.13 -13.67
C LEU A 772 29.49 -10.60 -13.49
N LEU A 773 29.98 -10.68 -12.25
CA LEU A 773 31.31 -11.22 -11.93
C LEU A 773 31.46 -12.67 -12.43
N SER A 774 30.45 -13.52 -12.24
CA SER A 774 30.44 -14.91 -12.75
C SER A 774 30.46 -14.98 -14.28
N ASN A 775 29.88 -14.00 -14.98
CA ASN A 775 29.88 -13.93 -16.43
C ASN A 775 31.22 -13.41 -16.98
N ILE A 776 31.80 -12.37 -16.35
CA ILE A 776 33.15 -11.88 -16.66
C ILE A 776 34.17 -13.02 -16.50
N GLY A 777 34.13 -13.75 -15.39
CA GLY A 777 34.99 -14.91 -15.18
C GLY A 777 34.80 -15.99 -16.26
N GLY A 778 33.56 -16.20 -16.72
CA GLY A 778 33.25 -17.04 -17.88
C GLY A 778 33.96 -16.64 -19.16
N CYS A 779 33.96 -15.34 -19.48
CA CYS A 779 34.64 -14.80 -20.66
C CYS A 779 36.17 -14.86 -20.53
N HIS A 780 36.74 -14.56 -19.36
CA HIS A 780 38.19 -14.76 -19.14
C HIS A 780 38.58 -16.24 -19.31
N SER A 781 37.75 -17.17 -18.82
CA SER A 781 37.97 -18.60 -19.01
C SER A 781 37.88 -19.04 -20.47
N SER A 782 37.07 -18.38 -21.32
CA SER A 782 37.00 -18.71 -22.76
C SER A 782 38.16 -18.13 -23.57
N ILE A 783 38.77 -17.04 -23.11
CA ILE A 783 40.00 -16.46 -23.70
C ILE A 783 41.25 -17.25 -23.28
N GLY A 784 41.17 -18.04 -22.21
CA GLY A 784 42.30 -18.80 -21.65
C GLY A 784 43.01 -18.10 -20.47
N ASN A 785 42.52 -16.94 -20.04
CA ASN A 785 43.01 -16.22 -18.86
C ASN A 785 42.41 -16.81 -17.58
N PHE A 786 42.76 -18.06 -17.28
CA PHE A 786 42.13 -18.78 -16.17
C PHE A 786 42.45 -18.21 -14.79
N ALA A 787 43.58 -17.51 -14.60
CA ALA A 787 43.92 -16.87 -13.33
C ALA A 787 42.92 -15.74 -12.99
N ASP A 788 42.68 -14.82 -13.92
CA ASP A 788 41.69 -13.74 -13.77
C ASP A 788 40.29 -14.31 -13.59
N ALA A 789 39.93 -15.35 -14.36
CA ALA A 789 38.65 -16.03 -14.25
C ALA A 789 38.38 -16.54 -12.83
N MET A 790 39.41 -17.10 -12.18
CA MET A 790 39.32 -17.61 -10.82
C MET A 790 39.10 -16.51 -9.77
N ASP A 791 39.71 -15.34 -9.94
CA ASP A 791 39.51 -14.21 -9.03
C ASP A 791 38.09 -13.66 -9.14
N PHE A 792 37.54 -13.54 -10.35
CA PHE A 792 36.14 -13.17 -10.54
C PHE A 792 35.17 -14.21 -9.98
N TYR A 793 35.44 -15.51 -10.15
CA TYR A 793 34.62 -16.57 -9.55
C TYR A 793 34.64 -16.56 -8.03
N ARG A 794 35.80 -16.29 -7.40
CA ARG A 794 35.89 -16.18 -5.94
C ARG A 794 35.06 -15.02 -5.40
N LYS A 795 35.12 -13.85 -6.04
CA LYS A 795 34.29 -12.69 -5.67
C LYS A 795 32.80 -13.01 -5.80
N SER A 796 32.40 -13.60 -6.93
CA SER A 796 31.01 -14.05 -7.16
C SER A 796 30.53 -15.06 -6.12
N LEU A 797 31.37 -16.04 -5.76
CA LEU A 797 31.05 -17.07 -4.77
C LEU A 797 30.86 -16.48 -3.37
N ALA A 798 31.75 -15.57 -2.95
CA ALA A 798 31.65 -14.92 -1.64
C ALA A 798 30.30 -14.21 -1.47
N ILE A 799 29.86 -13.46 -2.49
CA ILE A 799 28.56 -12.76 -2.46
C ILE A 799 27.40 -13.75 -2.40
N TYR A 800 27.41 -14.81 -3.23
CA TYR A 800 26.33 -15.81 -3.18
C TYR A 800 26.26 -16.55 -1.84
N SER A 801 27.38 -16.76 -1.17
CA SER A 801 27.43 -17.34 0.17
C SER A 801 26.89 -16.42 1.25
N GLU A 802 27.21 -15.13 1.22
CA GLU A 802 26.61 -14.15 2.12
C GLU A 802 25.08 -14.06 1.94
N MET A 803 24.62 -14.14 0.68
CA MET A 803 23.20 -14.16 0.35
C MET A 803 22.46 -15.45 0.72
N SER A 804 23.19 -16.53 1.04
CA SER A 804 22.63 -17.88 1.16
C SER A 804 21.85 -18.31 -0.10
N ASP A 805 22.39 -18.04 -1.31
CA ASP A 805 21.79 -18.44 -2.59
C ASP A 805 22.45 -19.73 -3.13
N PRO A 806 21.95 -20.94 -2.80
CA PRO A 806 22.58 -22.19 -3.17
C PRO A 806 22.67 -22.38 -4.69
N ARG A 807 21.74 -21.83 -5.46
CA ARG A 807 21.75 -21.99 -6.92
C ARG A 807 22.87 -21.14 -7.54
N GLY A 808 23.09 -19.93 -7.03
CA GLY A 808 24.21 -19.08 -7.42
C GLY A 808 25.55 -19.73 -7.10
N GLU A 809 25.70 -20.22 -5.86
CA GLU A 809 26.91 -20.92 -5.39
C GLU A 809 27.26 -22.13 -6.25
N GLY A 810 26.29 -23.04 -6.45
CA GLY A 810 26.50 -24.26 -7.23
C GLY A 810 26.91 -23.97 -8.68
N ASN A 811 26.31 -22.95 -9.30
CA ASN A 811 26.66 -22.56 -10.67
C ASN A 811 28.08 -21.97 -10.77
N THR A 812 28.46 -21.11 -9.83
CA THR A 812 29.80 -20.50 -9.81
C THR A 812 30.87 -21.54 -9.50
N LEU A 813 30.64 -22.46 -8.54
CA LEU A 813 31.53 -23.59 -8.26
C LEU A 813 31.70 -24.52 -9.47
N TRP A 814 30.63 -24.76 -10.23
CA TRP A 814 30.69 -25.55 -11.46
C TRP A 814 31.47 -24.87 -12.59
N LYS A 815 31.39 -23.54 -12.71
CA LYS A 815 32.22 -22.80 -13.67
C LYS A 815 33.69 -22.79 -13.23
N MET A 816 33.94 -22.57 -11.94
CA MET A 816 35.26 -22.59 -11.31
C MET A 816 35.94 -23.96 -11.48
N SER A 817 35.21 -25.06 -11.35
CA SER A 817 35.75 -26.41 -11.55
C SER A 817 36.26 -26.63 -12.98
N LYS A 818 35.53 -26.15 -13.99
CA LYS A 818 35.96 -26.22 -15.40
C LYS A 818 37.22 -25.40 -15.66
N ALA A 819 37.31 -24.19 -15.12
CA ALA A 819 38.50 -23.35 -15.25
C ALA A 819 39.72 -24.00 -14.57
N LEU A 820 39.56 -24.55 -13.36
CA LEU A 820 40.61 -25.29 -12.65
C LEU A 820 41.06 -26.55 -13.40
N PHE A 821 40.13 -27.26 -14.04
CA PHE A 821 40.45 -28.43 -14.84
C PHE A 821 41.34 -28.06 -16.03
N ASN A 822 41.03 -26.95 -16.71
CA ASN A 822 41.83 -26.43 -17.83
C ASN A 822 43.19 -25.88 -17.39
N LEU A 823 43.31 -25.35 -16.15
CA LEU A 823 44.59 -24.99 -15.52
C LEU A 823 45.46 -26.20 -15.12
N GLY A 824 44.96 -27.43 -15.28
CA GLY A 824 45.66 -28.64 -14.86
C GLY A 824 45.56 -28.95 -13.37
N GLN A 825 44.84 -28.15 -12.57
CA GLN A 825 44.63 -28.37 -11.14
C GLN A 825 43.48 -29.37 -10.90
N ARG A 826 43.65 -30.61 -11.38
CA ARG A 826 42.58 -31.63 -11.45
C ARG A 826 41.93 -31.97 -10.11
N GLU A 827 42.71 -32.13 -9.03
CA GLU A 827 42.14 -32.47 -7.72
C GLU A 827 41.25 -31.35 -7.17
N LYS A 828 41.67 -30.09 -7.30
CA LYS A 828 40.84 -28.93 -6.92
C LYS A 828 39.61 -28.78 -7.80
N ALA A 829 39.73 -29.08 -9.10
CA ALA A 829 38.60 -29.08 -10.02
C ALA A 829 37.53 -30.11 -9.61
N ILE A 830 37.95 -31.33 -9.28
CA ILE A 830 37.04 -32.40 -8.82
C ILE A 830 36.36 -31.98 -7.51
N HIS A 831 37.11 -31.47 -6.54
CA HIS A 831 36.54 -31.00 -5.27
C HIS A 831 35.49 -29.89 -5.46
N CYS A 832 35.76 -28.89 -6.29
CA CYS A 832 34.77 -27.84 -6.61
C CYS A 832 33.53 -28.41 -7.32
N ALA A 833 33.69 -29.39 -8.20
CA ALA A 833 32.59 -30.02 -8.90
C ALA A 833 31.75 -30.95 -7.99
N GLU A 834 32.35 -31.62 -7.01
CA GLU A 834 31.65 -32.38 -5.96
C GLU A 834 30.82 -31.46 -5.07
N ALA A 835 31.40 -30.33 -4.64
CA ALA A 835 30.67 -29.31 -3.88
C ALA A 835 29.48 -28.76 -4.67
N ALA A 836 29.68 -28.43 -5.96
CA ALA A 836 28.59 -28.00 -6.84
C ALA A 836 27.51 -29.08 -6.99
N GLN A 837 27.89 -30.35 -7.18
CA GLN A 837 26.94 -31.46 -7.32
C GLN A 837 26.11 -31.65 -6.06
N LYS A 838 26.73 -31.58 -4.88
CA LYS A 838 26.04 -31.69 -3.59
C LYS A 838 24.98 -30.60 -3.45
N ILE A 839 25.35 -29.34 -3.69
CA ILE A 839 24.40 -28.22 -3.65
C ILE A 839 23.25 -28.45 -4.63
N PHE A 840 23.55 -28.88 -5.87
CA PHE A 840 22.51 -29.16 -6.86
C PHE A 840 21.59 -30.33 -6.48
N LEU A 841 22.10 -31.34 -5.77
CA LEU A 841 21.27 -32.43 -5.23
C LEU A 841 20.35 -31.91 -4.12
N ASP A 842 20.88 -31.11 -3.20
CA ASP A 842 20.11 -30.53 -2.08
C ASP A 842 18.94 -29.67 -2.59
N ILE A 843 19.16 -28.87 -3.64
CA ILE A 843 18.09 -28.07 -4.28
C ILE A 843 17.30 -28.82 -5.36
N ARG A 844 17.51 -30.13 -5.52
CA ARG A 844 16.85 -30.97 -6.54
C ARG A 844 16.96 -30.43 -7.97
N SER A 845 18.11 -29.84 -8.30
CA SER A 845 18.37 -29.31 -9.63
C SER A 845 18.66 -30.43 -10.62
N PRO A 846 18.05 -30.43 -11.83
CA PRO A 846 18.36 -31.38 -12.89
C PRO A 846 19.81 -31.27 -13.39
N ILE A 847 20.49 -30.15 -13.10
CA ILE A 847 21.91 -29.93 -13.43
C ILE A 847 22.81 -30.91 -12.68
N SER A 848 22.38 -31.43 -11.52
CA SER A 848 23.13 -32.41 -10.73
C SER A 848 23.52 -33.66 -11.53
N MET A 849 22.64 -34.13 -12.43
CA MET A 849 22.93 -35.29 -13.30
C MET A 849 24.03 -34.99 -14.31
N THR A 850 23.99 -33.80 -14.92
CA THR A 850 24.99 -33.36 -15.89
C THR A 850 26.36 -33.19 -15.22
N VAL A 851 26.39 -32.58 -14.04
CA VAL A 851 27.62 -32.43 -13.23
C VAL A 851 28.15 -33.80 -12.83
N GLY A 852 27.28 -34.68 -12.32
CA GLY A 852 27.66 -36.03 -11.91
C GLY A 852 28.22 -36.89 -13.05
N LYS A 853 27.63 -36.82 -14.25
CA LYS A 853 28.17 -37.49 -15.44
C LYS A 853 29.58 -37.00 -15.75
N LYS A 854 29.80 -35.69 -15.76
CA LYS A 854 31.10 -35.08 -16.06
C LYS A 854 32.13 -35.35 -14.97
N LEU A 855 31.71 -35.37 -13.71
CA LEU A 855 32.56 -35.71 -12.57
C LEU A 855 33.11 -37.14 -12.70
N ARG A 856 32.27 -38.10 -13.14
CA ARG A 856 32.71 -39.48 -13.43
C ARG A 856 33.75 -39.53 -14.54
N GLU A 857 33.57 -38.76 -15.62
CA GLU A 857 34.56 -38.64 -16.70
C GLU A 857 35.90 -38.07 -16.20
N TRP A 858 35.86 -37.04 -15.36
CA TRP A 858 37.06 -36.43 -14.77
C TRP A 858 37.77 -37.36 -13.80
N ASN A 859 37.03 -38.10 -12.97
CA ASN A 859 37.57 -39.07 -12.03
C ASN A 859 38.23 -40.26 -12.75
N ALA A 860 37.64 -40.77 -13.83
CA ALA A 860 38.23 -41.82 -14.66
C ALA A 860 39.57 -41.37 -15.28
N SER A 861 39.63 -40.15 -15.85
CA SER A 861 40.86 -39.59 -16.42
C SER A 861 41.95 -39.28 -15.37
N ASN A 862 41.58 -39.10 -14.10
CA ASN A 862 42.52 -38.84 -13.01
C ASN A 862 43.10 -40.13 -12.43
N GLN A 863 42.34 -41.24 -12.46
CA GLN A 863 42.83 -42.56 -12.07
C GLN A 863 43.87 -43.11 -13.07
N GLU A 864 43.68 -42.94 -14.38
CA GLU A 864 44.65 -43.36 -15.42
C GLU A 864 46.03 -42.69 -15.27
N LYS A 865 46.09 -41.45 -14.77
CA LYS A 865 47.38 -40.74 -14.52
C LYS A 865 48.03 -41.06 -13.17
N LYS A 866 47.26 -41.54 -12.18
CA LYS A 866 47.84 -42.05 -10.92
C LYS A 866 48.45 -43.44 -11.14
N THR A 867 47.87 -44.26 -12.02
CA THR A 867 48.45 -45.56 -12.41
C THR A 867 49.75 -45.47 -13.22
N ASP A 868 50.03 -44.33 -13.87
CA ASP A 868 51.32 -44.10 -14.56
C ASP A 868 52.46 -43.67 -13.62
N LYS A 869 52.17 -43.31 -12.36
CA LYS A 869 53.18 -42.87 -11.37
C LYS A 869 53.48 -43.87 -10.27
N ASP A 870 52.54 -44.74 -9.93
CA ASP A 870 52.73 -45.78 -8.92
C ASP A 870 52.88 -47.14 -9.61
N GLY A 871 54.13 -47.60 -9.70
CA GLY A 871 54.46 -48.92 -10.23
C GLY A 871 53.75 -50.03 -9.45
N LEU A 872 52.92 -50.80 -10.17
CA LEU A 872 52.42 -52.15 -9.90
C LEU A 872 52.03 -52.53 -8.46
N THR A 873 50.73 -52.80 -8.29
CA THR A 873 50.28 -54.12 -7.81
C THR A 873 49.04 -54.56 -8.60
N GLU A 874 49.19 -55.66 -9.33
CA GLU A 874 48.10 -56.43 -9.92
C GLU A 874 47.10 -56.84 -8.83
N ASN A 875 45.88 -56.27 -8.84
CA ASN A 875 44.65 -57.06 -8.64
C ASN A 875 43.31 -56.31 -8.81
N ASN A 876 43.26 -55.06 -9.29
CA ASN A 876 41.95 -54.40 -9.50
C ASN A 876 41.76 -53.64 -10.83
N ALA A 877 42.66 -53.79 -11.79
CA ALA A 877 42.54 -53.15 -13.10
C ALA A 877 41.90 -54.10 -14.13
N LYS A 878 40.56 -54.16 -14.14
CA LYS A 878 39.70 -54.43 -15.33
C LYS A 878 38.22 -54.40 -14.93
N LYS A 879 37.64 -53.21 -14.79
CA LYS A 879 36.19 -53.04 -15.05
C LYS A 879 36.06 -52.51 -16.48
N CYS A 880 35.68 -53.38 -17.42
CA CYS A 880 35.36 -52.98 -18.78
C CYS A 880 34.22 -51.94 -18.78
N LYS A 881 34.17 -51.04 -19.78
CA LYS A 881 33.07 -50.05 -20.00
C LYS A 881 31.65 -50.60 -19.71
N PRO A 882 31.30 -51.85 -20.07
CA PRO A 882 30.00 -52.45 -19.78
C PRO A 882 29.71 -52.66 -18.27
N CYS A 883 30.73 -52.95 -17.44
CA CYS A 883 30.58 -53.15 -16.00
C CYS A 883 30.28 -51.83 -15.25
N ILE A 884 30.77 -50.70 -15.78
CA ILE A 884 30.54 -49.35 -15.22
C ILE A 884 29.12 -48.87 -15.52
N VAL A 885 28.62 -49.14 -16.74
CA VAL A 885 27.23 -48.87 -17.12
C VAL A 885 26.27 -49.67 -16.24
N LEU A 886 26.59 -50.93 -15.97
CA LEU A 886 25.80 -51.78 -15.10
C LEU A 886 25.75 -51.27 -13.64
N ASP A 887 26.88 -50.84 -13.08
CA ASP A 887 26.92 -50.31 -11.72
C ASP A 887 26.16 -48.97 -11.59
N CYS A 888 26.16 -48.13 -12.64
CA CYS A 888 25.33 -46.91 -12.68
C CYS A 888 23.83 -47.23 -12.75
N LEU A 889 23.45 -48.17 -13.62
CA LEU A 889 22.04 -48.57 -13.76
C LEU A 889 21.51 -49.25 -12.50
N LYS A 890 22.35 -49.98 -11.74
CA LYS A 890 21.97 -50.51 -10.42
C LYS A 890 21.67 -49.38 -9.43
N GLN A 891 22.55 -48.38 -9.34
CA GLN A 891 22.34 -47.27 -8.40
C GLN A 891 21.13 -46.40 -8.77
N GLU A 892 20.89 -46.19 -10.07
CA GLU A 892 19.67 -45.55 -10.59
C GLU A 892 18.41 -46.37 -10.25
N CYS A 893 18.49 -47.70 -10.40
CA CYS A 893 17.40 -48.62 -10.04
C CYS A 893 17.12 -48.61 -8.53
N ASP A 894 18.15 -48.70 -7.68
CA ASP A 894 18.01 -48.65 -6.22
C ASP A 894 17.36 -47.33 -5.75
N THR A 895 17.75 -46.21 -6.37
CA THR A 895 17.18 -44.89 -6.07
C THR A 895 15.72 -44.80 -6.52
N ALA A 896 15.42 -45.30 -7.72
CA ALA A 896 14.04 -45.34 -8.23
C ALA A 896 13.15 -46.23 -7.37
N LEU A 897 13.64 -47.38 -6.91
CA LEU A 897 12.89 -48.30 -6.04
C LEU A 897 12.56 -47.68 -4.68
N MET A 898 13.48 -46.88 -4.12
CA MET A 898 13.33 -46.21 -2.81
C MET A 898 12.36 -45.02 -2.83
N SER A 899 12.35 -44.21 -3.90
CA SER A 899 11.60 -42.93 -3.90
C SER A 899 10.93 -42.54 -5.22
N GLY A 900 10.98 -43.38 -6.24
CA GLY A 900 10.42 -43.12 -7.57
C GLY A 900 8.92 -43.38 -7.68
N SER A 901 8.25 -42.73 -8.65
CA SER A 901 6.90 -43.11 -9.10
C SER A 901 6.92 -44.51 -9.73
N GLY A 902 5.79 -45.21 -9.77
CA GLY A 902 5.70 -46.55 -10.37
C GLY A 902 6.29 -46.61 -11.79
N LEU A 903 6.01 -45.59 -12.62
CA LEU A 903 6.61 -45.48 -13.96
C LEU A 903 8.15 -45.38 -13.94
N SER A 904 8.73 -44.63 -13.00
CA SER A 904 10.18 -44.51 -12.88
C SER A 904 10.84 -45.80 -12.38
N LYS A 905 10.16 -46.56 -11.50
CA LYS A 905 10.61 -47.87 -11.03
C LYS A 905 10.64 -48.88 -12.18
N GLY A 906 9.54 -48.96 -12.93
CA GLY A 906 9.43 -49.84 -14.10
C GLY A 906 10.50 -49.55 -15.15
N ASN A 907 10.68 -48.28 -15.53
CA ASN A 907 11.68 -47.88 -16.53
C ASN A 907 13.12 -48.16 -16.08
N ALA A 908 13.43 -48.01 -14.79
CA ALA A 908 14.77 -48.29 -14.27
C ALA A 908 15.08 -49.80 -14.29
N LEU A 909 14.10 -50.64 -13.90
CA LEU A 909 14.21 -52.10 -13.97
C LEU A 909 14.34 -52.60 -15.41
N ALA A 910 13.57 -52.06 -16.35
CA ALA A 910 13.65 -52.44 -17.76
C ALA A 910 15.02 -52.14 -18.37
N LYS A 911 15.57 -50.94 -18.11
CA LYS A 911 16.93 -50.56 -18.55
C LYS A 911 18.01 -51.43 -17.92
N LEU A 912 17.87 -51.75 -16.63
CA LEU A 912 18.80 -52.64 -15.94
C LEU A 912 18.75 -54.06 -16.52
N GLY A 913 17.54 -54.56 -16.81
CA GLY A 913 17.32 -55.86 -17.46
C GLY A 913 18.00 -55.95 -18.83
N GLN A 914 17.79 -54.94 -19.69
CA GLN A 914 18.43 -54.87 -21.00
C GLN A 914 19.97 -54.83 -20.89
N ALA A 915 20.51 -54.06 -19.95
CA ALA A 915 21.95 -54.01 -19.74
C ALA A 915 22.56 -55.35 -19.30
N TYR A 916 21.84 -56.14 -18.48
CA TYR A 916 22.27 -57.51 -18.15
C TYR A 916 22.22 -58.46 -19.35
N ILE A 917 21.24 -58.31 -20.24
CA ILE A 917 21.15 -59.08 -21.49
C ILE A 917 22.34 -58.74 -22.40
N ASP A 918 22.64 -57.45 -22.60
CA ASP A 918 23.75 -57.00 -23.45
C ASP A 918 25.11 -57.46 -22.92
N LEU A 919 25.21 -57.74 -21.62
CA LEU A 919 26.38 -58.31 -20.92
C LEU A 919 26.45 -59.85 -20.95
N GLY A 920 25.48 -60.52 -21.55
CA GLY A 920 25.41 -61.99 -21.61
C GLY A 920 24.83 -62.66 -20.36
N ALA A 921 24.39 -61.89 -19.35
CA ALA A 921 23.75 -62.39 -18.13
C ALA A 921 22.23 -62.56 -18.32
N ILE A 922 21.85 -63.36 -19.31
CA ILE A 922 20.49 -63.39 -19.88
C ILE A 922 19.41 -63.74 -18.84
N ARG A 923 19.64 -64.74 -17.98
CA ARG A 923 18.68 -65.12 -16.92
C ARG A 923 18.35 -63.95 -15.99
N LYS A 924 19.37 -63.18 -15.61
CA LYS A 924 19.23 -62.05 -14.68
C LYS A 924 18.56 -60.86 -15.37
N GLY A 925 18.81 -60.67 -16.66
CA GLY A 925 18.12 -59.64 -17.44
C GLY A 925 16.62 -59.92 -17.62
N ILE A 926 16.24 -61.18 -17.87
CA ILE A 926 14.83 -61.61 -17.93
C ILE A 926 14.14 -61.39 -16.58
N GLU A 927 14.82 -61.66 -15.45
CA GLU A 927 14.28 -61.44 -14.10
C GLU A 927 13.89 -59.97 -13.87
N TYR A 928 14.78 -59.03 -14.23
CA TYR A 928 14.49 -57.59 -14.11
C TYR A 928 13.41 -57.10 -15.09
N LEU A 929 13.36 -57.65 -16.31
CA LEU A 929 12.27 -57.34 -17.24
C LEU A 929 10.92 -57.82 -16.70
N LYS A 930 10.85 -59.00 -16.06
CA LYS A 930 9.63 -59.48 -15.39
C LYS A 930 9.21 -58.59 -14.21
N GLN A 931 10.16 -58.15 -13.39
CA GLN A 931 9.87 -57.18 -12.32
C GLN A 931 9.36 -55.84 -12.87
N SER A 932 9.91 -55.37 -14.00
CA SER A 932 9.40 -54.15 -14.64
C SER A 932 7.96 -54.32 -15.15
N LEU A 933 7.62 -55.52 -15.63
CA LEU A 933 6.31 -55.89 -16.15
C LEU A 933 5.23 -55.89 -15.06
N GLU A 934 5.55 -56.40 -13.86
CA GLU A 934 4.67 -56.33 -12.69
C GLU A 934 4.34 -54.87 -12.34
N ILE A 935 5.34 -53.99 -12.37
CA ILE A 935 5.13 -52.56 -12.09
C ILE A 935 4.28 -51.90 -13.18
N TYR A 936 4.50 -52.21 -14.46
CA TYR A 936 3.68 -51.65 -15.55
C TYR A 936 2.22 -52.09 -15.44
N ARG A 937 1.95 -53.31 -14.96
CA ARG A 937 0.59 -53.78 -14.65
C ARG A 937 -0.03 -53.02 -13.49
N GLU A 938 0.72 -52.80 -12.41
CA GLU A 938 0.22 -52.06 -11.24
C GLU A 938 -0.17 -50.61 -11.57
N ILE A 939 0.51 -49.97 -12.52
CA ILE A 939 0.22 -48.60 -12.96
C ILE A 939 -0.68 -48.51 -14.20
N GLU A 940 -1.19 -49.65 -14.69
CA GLU A 940 -2.05 -49.76 -15.88
C GLU A 940 -1.42 -49.18 -17.17
N ASP A 941 -0.08 -49.23 -17.31
CA ASP A 941 0.65 -48.77 -18.49
C ASP A 941 0.80 -49.90 -19.51
N HIS A 942 -0.27 -50.14 -20.27
CA HIS A 942 -0.35 -51.23 -21.24
C HIS A 942 0.62 -51.11 -22.42
N GLU A 943 1.06 -49.91 -22.79
CA GLU A 943 2.04 -49.75 -23.87
C GLU A 943 3.41 -50.29 -23.45
N ARG A 944 3.88 -49.94 -22.25
CA ARG A 944 5.14 -50.44 -21.72
C ARG A 944 5.06 -51.90 -21.28
N GLU A 945 3.90 -52.36 -20.82
CA GLU A 945 3.62 -53.78 -20.58
C GLU A 945 3.82 -54.60 -21.87
N GLY A 946 3.24 -54.14 -22.98
CA GLY A 946 3.40 -54.78 -24.30
C GLY A 946 4.86 -54.80 -24.78
N CYS A 947 5.59 -53.69 -24.60
CA CYS A 947 7.01 -53.62 -24.94
C CYS A 947 7.86 -54.60 -24.12
N ALA A 948 7.63 -54.69 -22.80
CA ALA A 948 8.36 -55.60 -21.94
C ALA A 948 8.14 -57.07 -22.34
N TYR A 949 6.91 -57.46 -22.70
CA TYR A 949 6.62 -58.79 -23.23
C TYR A 949 7.35 -59.08 -24.55
N PHE A 950 7.44 -58.08 -25.43
CA PHE A 950 8.14 -58.22 -26.71
C PHE A 950 9.67 -58.27 -26.54
N ASP A 951 10.24 -57.51 -25.60
CA ASP A 951 11.67 -57.58 -25.29
C ASP A 951 12.04 -58.95 -24.71
N ILE A 952 11.19 -59.51 -23.82
CA ILE A 952 11.37 -60.86 -23.29
C ILE A 952 11.32 -61.90 -24.40
N SER A 953 10.37 -61.80 -25.36
CA SER A 953 10.26 -62.78 -26.44
C SER A 953 11.50 -62.80 -27.34
N GLN A 954 12.05 -61.64 -27.69
CA GLN A 954 13.28 -61.55 -28.49
C GLN A 954 14.49 -62.15 -27.79
N VAL A 955 14.54 -62.06 -26.46
CA VAL A 955 15.63 -62.62 -25.66
C VAL A 955 15.50 -64.14 -25.55
N LEU A 956 14.29 -64.66 -25.36
CA LEU A 956 13.99 -66.09 -25.32
C LEU A 956 14.31 -66.79 -26.65
N ASP A 957 14.01 -66.12 -27.76
CA ASP A 957 14.37 -66.59 -29.10
C ASP A 957 15.89 -66.73 -29.27
N LYS A 958 16.65 -65.70 -28.86
CA LYS A 958 18.13 -65.72 -28.91
C LYS A 958 18.79 -66.82 -28.09
N ILE A 959 18.10 -67.38 -27.10
CA ILE A 959 18.62 -68.50 -26.28
C ILE A 959 18.02 -69.86 -26.66
N GLY A 960 17.28 -69.95 -27.77
CA GLY A 960 16.72 -71.19 -28.29
C GLY A 960 15.46 -71.68 -27.57
N GLN A 961 14.79 -70.82 -26.80
CA GLN A 961 13.51 -71.13 -26.13
C GLN A 961 12.33 -70.64 -26.99
N GLN A 962 12.23 -71.18 -28.20
CA GLN A 962 11.34 -70.68 -29.25
C GLN A 962 9.85 -70.77 -28.87
N GLY A 963 9.44 -71.79 -28.10
CA GLY A 963 8.07 -71.93 -27.60
C GLY A 963 7.65 -70.77 -26.68
N ASP A 964 8.47 -70.47 -25.68
CA ASP A 964 8.23 -69.38 -24.72
C ASP A 964 8.33 -68.01 -25.41
N ALA A 965 9.22 -67.87 -26.40
CA ALA A 965 9.35 -66.66 -27.20
C ALA A 965 8.05 -66.35 -27.96
N ILE A 966 7.49 -67.34 -28.66
CA ILE A 966 6.24 -67.20 -29.41
C ILE A 966 5.07 -66.87 -28.47
N GLU A 967 5.00 -67.50 -27.30
CA GLU A 967 3.95 -67.22 -26.32
C GLU A 967 4.00 -65.76 -25.81
N ASN A 968 5.19 -65.28 -25.40
CA ASN A 968 5.35 -63.89 -24.95
C ASN A 968 5.08 -62.86 -26.06
N ALA A 969 5.45 -63.16 -27.31
CA ALA A 969 5.12 -62.29 -28.44
C ALA A 969 3.61 -62.28 -28.76
N LYS A 970 2.90 -63.40 -28.60
CA LYS A 970 1.43 -63.42 -28.71
C LYS A 970 0.76 -62.57 -27.62
N TYR A 971 1.27 -62.63 -26.39
CA TYR A 971 0.80 -61.75 -25.32
C TYR A 971 1.05 -60.27 -25.63
N ALA A 972 2.26 -59.90 -26.08
CA ALA A 972 2.56 -58.53 -26.51
C ALA A 972 1.61 -58.07 -27.63
N LEU A 973 1.36 -58.92 -28.63
CA LEU A 973 0.44 -58.62 -29.73
C LEU A 973 -0.98 -58.37 -29.23
N SER A 974 -1.49 -59.22 -28.34
CA SER A 974 -2.85 -59.05 -27.78
C SER A 974 -3.02 -57.72 -27.02
N ILE A 975 -1.97 -57.28 -26.32
CA ILE A 975 -1.97 -55.99 -25.61
C ILE A 975 -1.93 -54.84 -26.62
N PHE A 976 -1.03 -54.90 -27.60
CA PHE A 976 -0.88 -53.86 -28.61
C PHE A 976 -2.13 -53.71 -29.51
N GLU A 977 -2.82 -54.80 -29.82
CA GLU A 977 -4.09 -54.76 -30.57
C GLU A 977 -5.21 -54.15 -29.75
N ARG A 978 -5.27 -54.41 -28.43
CA ARG A 978 -6.26 -53.81 -27.53
C ARG A 978 -6.09 -52.29 -27.38
N ILE A 979 -4.86 -51.79 -27.45
CA ILE A 979 -4.55 -50.36 -27.32
C ILE A 979 -4.30 -49.65 -28.65
N GLU A 980 -4.53 -50.34 -29.78
CA GLU A 980 -4.29 -49.83 -31.14
C GLU A 980 -2.86 -49.28 -31.36
N SER A 981 -1.84 -49.91 -30.76
CA SER A 981 -0.45 -49.47 -30.86
C SER A 981 0.17 -49.81 -32.22
N PRO A 982 0.97 -48.91 -32.83
CA PRO A 982 1.71 -49.20 -34.07
C PRO A 982 2.72 -50.36 -33.92
N HIS A 983 3.10 -50.73 -32.69
CA HIS A 983 4.00 -51.85 -32.43
C HIS A 983 3.38 -53.21 -32.80
N ALA A 984 2.04 -53.33 -32.88
CA ALA A 984 1.35 -54.58 -33.24
C ALA A 984 1.82 -55.16 -34.60
N GLU A 985 2.09 -54.29 -35.58
CA GLU A 985 2.57 -54.70 -36.90
C GLU A 985 3.99 -55.28 -36.84
N THR A 986 4.84 -54.71 -35.99
CA THR A 986 6.21 -55.19 -35.75
C THR A 986 6.20 -56.57 -35.10
N VAL A 987 5.31 -56.80 -34.13
CA VAL A 987 5.16 -58.11 -33.47
C VAL A 987 4.58 -59.16 -34.43
N ARG A 988 3.59 -58.81 -35.27
CA ARG A 988 3.05 -59.70 -36.31
C ARG A 988 4.11 -60.17 -37.28
N LYS A 989 4.93 -59.25 -37.78
CA LYS A 989 6.02 -59.58 -38.68
C LYS A 989 6.98 -60.58 -38.03
N LYS A 990 7.36 -60.33 -36.78
CA LYS A 990 8.27 -61.22 -36.04
C LYS A 990 7.66 -62.60 -35.75
N LEU A 991 6.38 -62.66 -35.42
CA LEU A 991 5.66 -63.94 -35.25
C LEU A 991 5.58 -64.73 -36.56
N SER A 992 5.38 -64.07 -37.70
CA SER A 992 5.38 -64.74 -39.01
C SER A 992 6.75 -65.29 -39.40
N GLU A 993 7.84 -64.58 -39.05
CA GLU A 993 9.22 -65.07 -39.23
C GLU A 993 9.45 -66.35 -38.41
N TRP A 994 9.06 -66.36 -37.14
CA TRP A 994 9.23 -67.54 -36.28
C TRP A 994 8.33 -68.71 -36.65
N GLN A 995 7.16 -68.47 -37.25
CA GLN A 995 6.29 -69.54 -37.77
C GLN A 995 6.82 -70.16 -39.06
N GLY A 996 7.49 -69.37 -39.92
CA GLY A 996 8.12 -69.88 -41.14
C GLY A 996 9.42 -70.66 -40.93
N GLU A 997 10.05 -70.56 -39.75
CA GLU A 997 11.22 -71.37 -39.37
C GLU A 997 10.86 -72.71 -38.69
N LEU A 998 9.56 -72.94 -38.41
CA LEU A 998 9.01 -74.13 -37.74
C LEU A 998 8.29 -75.10 -38.70
N GLU A 999 8.04 -74.69 -39.95
CA GLU A 999 7.58 -75.55 -41.08
C GLU A 999 8.78 -76.05 -41.90
#